data_AF-A0A7K4CW03-F1
#
_entry.id   AF-A0A7K4CW03-F1
#
_cell.length_a   1.000
_cell.length_b   1.000
_cell.length_c   1.000
_cell.angle_alpha   90.00
_cell.angle_beta   90.00
_cell.angle_gamma   90.00
#
_symmetry.space_group_name_H-M   'P 1'
#
loop_
_entity.id
_entity.type
_entity.pdbx_description
1 polymer ?
#
loop_
_entity_poly.entity_id
_entity_poly.type
_entity_poly.pdbx_seq_one_letter_code
_entity_poly.pdbx_strand_id
1 'polypeptide(L)'
;MGDLGKRILVAYVASECERQLFWELGKGDPAWLDPLDKPRSITRPPGYTELLTRLGHDYEQKVYKPLLAFPVTECNVAGKGEVSRKLLKPAGFAALHGRTIARGISILLEHEIENPPAALDFLFPPKPGGSRPGIPSGPAPDVEDFRPDVVIVQKIDPASHVRELLPGGAIRVVPPAELASRLAITVIDIKNVHEDKIGKKQFIEIFYYAFIMAFYLEQHGLDDRYFVALDGNGIFPQREDAEISGIASMDDFLALCIPISWDGSQRICLSTVAMVQGLWQRAPCSVDSIPPKISPGCAYCYYVEDCKHRLGMNGTNPPRTWSLDLIPSTPASIREQLKGLGMATIGDVVAGIGTACTGMNPDPITAERPLLQLKCDALVSGSMQLPAPGVVYSYAIPPFTPLAAIITCESDPSNDHVYIACLQLDASVAPKAPYAGLFDDWWIEWDDAIRMNVPAATIKQRLDTILPVPITIEEIESFTAALRMLGGTTCITLPSTTPGAANPRARFHAMRMIVSRSLDHAEETRLATQFILTMHAILVVANTMEAHLKAGTSAAYPGWCIGPDLGIFYWGEDQLDNIELLLERHVAHLIADPVAWPAMLDLIEWITPSASEVSHPYQHKKIFDLKGFAQTVLGLPCVINYTWPDVARAIDPGFLISTKYWVPHYDYFDYRFWHQFLDETDASKKAAMAAEIGRQVSHKMRTLNTIRYKLQSRARSALSSHAKPVTLETYRSVPLDSTFHPIAHAWYMYSRLSGAMQEMDADDVRTTFPDRAIGKLDAASITVPVRHANSTTSGYHYTFSIPEPSSNVTAREGDMMLAIPEEKRDLRMDRVARQWCIVIKDMAWNHARCCFDVVTEDTSSDLHALYHDEFDRPPASTRWYLYPWSSDTWSPKLYSPRKKGTLDGLLQRRAFGTSWLGSWLAWSWRVRTNPVLRWPSSWTFSAPEVYLFAPGALATGTPPPSLTRFDSRLDKKPDASQIEAINRALHAIIFGIQGPPGTGKSQTITALMNELHVRRRKRGQRG
;
A
#
# COMPACT_ATOMS: atom_id res chain seq x y z
N MET A 1 -32.36 27.71 3.05
CA MET A 1 -31.45 26.63 3.48
C MET A 1 -30.97 25.94 2.24
N GLY A 2 -29.66 25.64 2.14
CA GLY A 2 -29.16 24.74 1.10
C GLY A 2 -29.67 23.32 1.29
N ASP A 3 -29.13 22.41 0.49
CA ASP A 3 -29.50 20.99 0.50
C ASP A 3 -29.03 20.38 1.83
N LEU A 4 -29.94 19.91 2.69
CA LEU A 4 -29.60 19.15 3.90
C LEU A 4 -30.11 17.73 3.68
N GLY A 5 -29.17 16.82 3.43
CA GLY A 5 -29.50 15.42 3.19
C GLY A 5 -28.38 14.47 3.61
N LYS A 6 -28.74 13.19 3.74
CA LYS A 6 -27.83 12.09 4.13
C LYS A 6 -26.53 12.08 3.32
N ARG A 7 -26.61 12.35 2.01
CA ARG A 7 -25.47 12.35 1.09
C ARG A 7 -24.37 13.34 1.49
N ILE A 8 -24.76 14.50 2.03
CA ILE A 8 -23.82 15.56 2.40
C ILE A 8 -23.04 15.17 3.66
N LEU A 9 -23.72 14.57 4.64
CA LEU A 9 -23.08 14.07 5.86
C LEU A 9 -22.13 12.91 5.54
N VAL A 10 -22.55 11.97 4.69
CA VAL A 10 -21.71 10.87 4.19
C VAL A 10 -20.48 11.42 3.47
N ALA A 11 -20.66 12.41 2.59
CA ALA A 11 -19.55 13.04 1.87
C ALA A 11 -18.57 13.75 2.81
N TYR A 12 -19.07 14.43 3.84
CA TYR A 12 -18.22 15.07 4.85
C TYR A 12 -17.46 14.06 5.70
N VAL A 13 -18.10 12.96 6.15
CA VAL A 13 -17.39 11.91 6.92
C VAL A 13 -16.31 11.25 6.07
N ALA A 14 -16.51 11.16 4.74
CA ALA A 14 -15.51 10.61 3.83
C ALA A 14 -14.35 11.57 3.52
N SER A 15 -14.60 12.88 3.41
CA SER A 15 -13.60 13.86 2.97
C SER A 15 -13.01 14.72 4.11
N GLU A 16 -13.73 14.83 5.22
CA GLU A 16 -13.52 15.77 6.32
C GLU A 16 -13.23 17.19 5.80
N CYS A 17 -13.93 17.60 4.73
CA CYS A 17 -13.73 18.88 4.06
C CYS A 17 -14.82 19.89 4.49
N GLU A 18 -14.47 20.79 5.39
CA GLU A 18 -15.38 21.83 5.89
C GLU A 18 -15.89 22.73 4.76
N ARG A 19 -15.04 23.07 3.79
CA ARG A 19 -15.43 23.93 2.66
C ARG A 19 -16.45 23.26 1.75
N GLN A 20 -16.33 21.96 1.50
CA GLN A 20 -17.33 21.21 0.74
C GLN A 20 -18.66 21.20 1.50
N LEU A 21 -18.63 20.88 2.80
CA LEU A 21 -19.82 20.87 3.66
C LEU A 21 -20.50 22.26 3.67
N PHE A 22 -19.73 23.33 3.82
CA PHE A 22 -20.22 24.70 3.82
C PHE A 22 -20.87 25.10 2.48
N TRP A 23 -20.27 24.73 1.35
CA TRP A 23 -20.84 25.01 0.03
C TRP A 23 -22.16 24.27 -0.22
N GLU A 24 -22.28 23.01 0.22
CA GLU A 24 -23.51 22.23 0.06
C GLU A 24 -24.63 22.79 0.96
N LEU A 25 -24.34 23.06 2.23
CA LEU A 25 -25.30 23.61 3.20
C LEU A 25 -25.73 25.05 2.86
N GLY A 26 -24.83 25.86 2.28
CA GLY A 26 -25.05 27.26 1.94
C GLY A 26 -25.49 27.52 0.51
N LYS A 27 -25.72 26.48 -0.30
CA LYS A 27 -25.98 26.57 -1.74
C LYS A 27 -27.15 27.51 -2.05
N GLY A 28 -26.83 28.71 -2.53
CA GLY A 28 -27.83 29.73 -2.88
C GLY A 28 -28.52 30.40 -1.69
N ASP A 29 -28.00 30.26 -0.46
CA ASP A 29 -28.61 30.78 0.75
C ASP A 29 -27.79 31.94 1.38
N PRO A 30 -28.32 33.17 1.44
CA PRO A 30 -27.64 34.31 2.06
C PRO A 30 -27.52 34.19 3.59
N ALA A 31 -28.24 33.27 4.24
CA ALA A 31 -28.04 32.97 5.67
C ALA A 31 -26.70 32.28 5.95
N TRP A 32 -26.10 31.68 4.91
CA TRP A 32 -24.80 31.00 4.92
C TRP A 32 -23.69 31.83 4.29
N LEU A 33 -23.95 32.38 3.11
CA LEU A 33 -22.93 33.01 2.26
C LEU A 33 -23.09 34.54 2.22
N ASP A 34 -22.04 35.26 2.60
CA ASP A 34 -21.92 36.71 2.42
C ASP A 34 -20.51 37.09 1.92
N PRO A 35 -20.33 37.51 0.66
CA PRO A 35 -21.38 37.68 -0.36
C PRO A 35 -21.95 36.36 -0.85
N LEU A 36 -23.12 36.41 -1.51
CA LEU A 36 -23.74 35.26 -2.17
C LEU A 36 -22.93 34.88 -3.42
N ASP A 37 -21.87 34.12 -3.22
CA ASP A 37 -20.92 33.70 -4.24
C ASP A 37 -21.37 32.39 -4.93
N LYS A 38 -20.80 32.10 -6.10
CA LYS A 38 -21.02 30.85 -6.82
C LYS A 38 -19.71 30.10 -7.00
N PRO A 39 -19.68 28.78 -6.77
CA PRO A 39 -18.49 27.99 -7.02
C PRO A 39 -18.16 28.03 -8.50
N ARG A 40 -16.86 28.06 -8.83
CA ARG A 40 -16.41 27.95 -10.21
C ARG A 40 -16.89 26.64 -10.83
N SER A 41 -17.31 26.71 -12.08
CA SER A 41 -17.74 25.54 -12.84
C SER A 41 -16.61 24.54 -12.95
N ILE A 42 -16.90 23.28 -12.64
CA ILE A 42 -16.02 22.18 -13.02
C ILE A 42 -15.87 22.12 -14.54
N THR A 43 -14.66 21.81 -15.00
CA THR A 43 -14.30 21.65 -16.41
C THR A 43 -14.92 20.41 -17.07
N ARG A 44 -15.65 19.60 -16.30
CA ARG A 44 -16.29 18.35 -16.74
C ARG A 44 -17.77 18.36 -16.37
N PRO A 45 -18.63 17.60 -17.07
CA PRO A 45 -20.02 17.48 -16.67
C PRO A 45 -20.13 16.89 -15.26
N PRO A 46 -21.06 17.39 -14.40
CA PRO A 46 -21.46 16.65 -13.21
C PRO A 46 -22.08 15.33 -13.69
N GLY A 47 -21.40 14.22 -13.37
CA GLY A 47 -21.86 12.89 -13.75
C GLY A 47 -22.66 12.33 -12.59
N TYR A 48 -23.98 12.45 -12.66
CA TYR A 48 -24.87 11.59 -11.89
C TYR A 48 -24.96 10.26 -12.64
N THR A 49 -24.39 9.18 -12.10
CA THR A 49 -24.52 7.87 -12.72
C THR A 49 -25.86 7.28 -12.33
N GLU A 50 -26.87 7.54 -13.18
CA GLU A 50 -28.19 6.92 -13.11
C GLU A 50 -28.10 5.40 -12.89
N LEU A 51 -27.08 4.74 -13.46
CA LEU A 51 -26.72 3.34 -13.17
C LEU A 51 -26.63 3.03 -11.68
N LEU A 52 -25.85 3.77 -10.88
CA LEU A 52 -25.66 3.47 -9.45
C LEU A 52 -26.97 3.62 -8.66
N THR A 53 -27.77 4.63 -9.02
CA THR A 53 -29.09 4.83 -8.40
C THR A 53 -30.03 3.69 -8.76
N ARG A 54 -30.03 3.26 -10.04
CA ARG A 54 -30.83 2.14 -10.51
C ARG A 54 -30.41 0.82 -9.87
N LEU A 55 -29.11 0.51 -9.82
CA LEU A 55 -28.59 -0.70 -9.20
C LEU A 55 -28.86 -0.77 -7.69
N GLY A 56 -28.75 0.36 -6.99
CA GLY A 56 -29.15 0.44 -5.58
C GLY A 56 -30.63 0.11 -5.41
N HIS A 57 -31.49 0.73 -6.21
CA HIS A 57 -32.93 0.49 -6.19
C HIS A 57 -33.29 -0.96 -6.55
N ASP A 58 -32.73 -1.51 -7.62
CA ASP A 58 -32.96 -2.90 -8.05
C ASP A 58 -32.56 -3.88 -6.94
N TYR A 59 -31.45 -3.59 -6.23
CA TYR A 59 -30.99 -4.39 -5.10
C TYR A 59 -31.92 -4.28 -3.88
N GLU A 60 -32.39 -3.08 -3.52
CA GLU A 60 -33.40 -2.87 -2.47
C GLU A 60 -34.66 -3.71 -2.75
N GLN A 61 -35.19 -3.63 -3.98
CA GLN A 61 -36.38 -4.40 -4.39
C GLN A 61 -36.17 -5.92 -4.29
N LYS A 62 -34.96 -6.39 -4.63
CA LYS A 62 -34.57 -7.80 -4.49
C LYS A 62 -34.60 -8.25 -3.02
N VAL A 63 -34.09 -7.43 -2.10
CA VAL A 63 -34.10 -7.68 -0.65
C VAL A 63 -35.51 -7.59 -0.06
N TYR A 64 -36.37 -6.69 -0.57
CA TYR A 64 -37.75 -6.57 -0.11
C TYR A 64 -38.60 -7.80 -0.43
N LYS A 65 -38.33 -8.48 -1.55
CA LYS A 65 -39.11 -9.62 -2.03
C LYS A 65 -39.34 -10.73 -0.96
N PRO A 66 -38.32 -11.26 -0.26
CA PRO A 66 -38.55 -12.20 0.84
C PRO A 66 -39.29 -11.56 2.03
N LEU A 67 -39.03 -10.29 2.36
CA LEU A 67 -39.69 -9.60 3.49
C LEU A 67 -41.20 -9.42 3.28
N LEU A 68 -41.65 -9.28 2.04
CA LEU A 68 -43.08 -9.21 1.69
C LEU A 68 -43.84 -10.49 2.01
N ALA A 69 -43.15 -11.64 2.14
CA ALA A 69 -43.77 -12.89 2.54
C ALA A 69 -44.12 -12.93 4.04
N PHE A 70 -43.57 -12.02 4.85
CA PHE A 70 -43.85 -11.99 6.29
C PHE A 70 -45.20 -11.29 6.57
N PRO A 71 -46.15 -11.94 7.28
CA PRO A 71 -47.46 -11.35 7.59
C PRO A 71 -47.41 -10.07 8.43
N VAL A 72 -46.26 -9.78 9.04
CA VAL A 72 -45.99 -8.62 9.88
C VAL A 72 -45.46 -7.42 9.10
N THR A 73 -45.21 -7.57 7.80
CA THR A 73 -44.68 -6.52 6.92
C THR A 73 -45.78 -5.60 6.42
N GLU A 74 -45.55 -4.29 6.53
CA GLU A 74 -46.38 -3.23 5.99
C GLU A 74 -45.58 -2.44 4.95
N CYS A 75 -46.15 -2.26 3.76
CA CYS A 75 -45.54 -1.53 2.66
C CYS A 75 -46.62 -0.90 1.77
N ASN A 76 -46.19 -0.09 0.80
CA ASN A 76 -47.03 0.30 -0.34
C ASN A 76 -46.47 -0.36 -1.60
N VAL A 77 -47.30 -1.04 -2.37
CA VAL A 77 -46.88 -1.75 -3.59
C VAL A 77 -47.42 -1.01 -4.81
N ALA A 78 -46.52 -0.54 -5.67
CA ALA A 78 -46.87 0.12 -6.92
C ALA A 78 -47.33 -0.88 -7.99
N GLY A 79 -47.82 -0.39 -9.14
CA GLY A 79 -48.46 -1.21 -10.19
C GLY A 79 -47.59 -2.31 -10.85
N LYS A 80 -46.31 -2.43 -10.50
CA LYS A 80 -45.39 -3.49 -10.97
C LYS A 80 -45.01 -4.51 -9.89
N GLY A 81 -45.57 -4.43 -8.68
CA GLY A 81 -45.17 -5.28 -7.57
C GLY A 81 -43.95 -4.76 -6.78
N GLU A 82 -43.42 -3.60 -7.16
CA GLU A 82 -42.31 -2.92 -6.48
C GLU A 82 -42.80 -2.20 -5.22
N VAL A 83 -42.00 -2.27 -4.15
CA VAL A 83 -42.19 -1.50 -2.93
C VAL A 83 -41.91 -0.03 -3.23
N SER A 84 -42.82 0.82 -2.80
CA SER A 84 -42.80 2.25 -3.05
C SER A 84 -43.02 3.04 -1.77
N ARG A 85 -42.64 4.32 -1.81
CA ARG A 85 -42.81 5.29 -0.73
C ARG A 85 -44.23 5.27 -0.14
N LYS A 86 -44.30 5.30 1.19
CA LYS A 86 -45.54 5.48 1.96
C LYS A 86 -45.33 6.46 3.11
N LEU A 87 -46.08 7.56 3.13
CA LEU A 87 -45.99 8.53 4.21
C LEU A 87 -46.63 7.98 5.50
N LEU A 88 -45.89 8.03 6.61
CA LEU A 88 -46.34 7.64 7.94
C LEU A 88 -46.60 8.88 8.80
N LYS A 89 -47.89 9.25 8.92
CA LYS A 89 -48.34 10.37 9.76
C LYS A 89 -48.41 9.99 11.25
N PRO A 90 -48.44 10.95 12.20
CA PRO A 90 -48.53 10.66 13.63
C PRO A 90 -49.70 9.73 14.02
N ALA A 91 -50.88 9.91 13.42
CA ALA A 91 -52.03 9.03 13.66
C ALA A 91 -51.78 7.56 13.24
N GLY A 92 -50.92 7.35 12.23
CA GLY A 92 -50.50 6.03 11.77
C GLY A 92 -49.69 5.27 12.84
N PHE A 93 -48.88 5.98 13.64
CA PHE A 93 -48.14 5.39 14.76
C PHE A 93 -49.05 4.85 15.86
N ALA A 94 -50.20 5.48 16.14
CA ALA A 94 -51.14 4.94 17.12
C ALA A 94 -51.74 3.60 16.64
N ALA A 95 -52.10 3.50 15.36
CA ALA A 95 -52.62 2.28 14.77
C ALA A 95 -51.55 1.18 14.68
N LEU A 96 -50.31 1.55 14.35
CA LEU A 96 -49.17 0.64 14.36
C LEU A 96 -48.94 0.05 15.76
N HIS A 97 -48.95 0.88 16.81
CA HIS A 97 -48.70 0.46 18.18
C HIS A 97 -49.64 -0.68 18.59
N GLY A 98 -50.94 -0.51 18.35
CA GLY A 98 -51.94 -1.53 18.67
C GLY A 98 -51.72 -2.84 17.91
N ARG A 99 -51.33 -2.78 16.63
CA ARG A 99 -51.03 -3.97 15.82
C ARG A 99 -49.77 -4.66 16.30
N THR A 100 -48.70 -3.92 16.59
CA THR A 100 -47.43 -4.49 17.05
C THR A 100 -47.56 -5.11 18.43
N ILE A 101 -48.32 -4.51 19.35
CA ILE A 101 -48.61 -5.14 20.66
C ILE A 101 -49.30 -6.50 20.50
N ALA A 102 -50.21 -6.64 19.52
CA ALA A 102 -50.91 -7.89 19.26
C ALA A 102 -50.03 -8.94 18.55
N ARG A 103 -49.11 -8.51 17.67
CA ARG A 103 -48.28 -9.38 16.82
C ARG A 103 -46.88 -9.65 17.37
N GLY A 104 -46.43 -8.88 18.35
CA GLY A 104 -45.06 -8.86 18.86
C GLY A 104 -44.09 -8.02 18.02
N ILE A 105 -44.26 -7.99 16.69
CA ILE A 105 -43.36 -7.30 15.75
C ILE A 105 -44.14 -6.71 14.56
N SER A 106 -43.62 -5.67 13.96
CA SER A 106 -44.07 -5.08 12.70
C SER A 106 -42.88 -4.56 11.91
N ILE A 107 -42.89 -4.79 10.59
CA ILE A 107 -41.81 -4.39 9.68
C ILE A 107 -42.40 -3.36 8.72
N LEU A 108 -41.76 -2.21 8.58
CA LEU A 108 -42.18 -1.15 7.67
C LEU A 108 -41.13 -1.00 6.58
N LEU A 109 -41.56 -1.10 5.32
CA LEU A 109 -40.66 -0.87 4.17
C LEU A 109 -40.97 0.49 3.54
N GLU A 110 -39.94 1.28 3.26
CA GLU A 110 -40.03 2.59 2.57
C GLU A 110 -41.05 3.57 3.20
N HIS A 111 -41.20 3.50 4.53
CA HIS A 111 -42.08 4.41 5.26
C HIS A 111 -41.34 5.72 5.53
N GLU A 112 -41.85 6.78 4.91
CA GLU A 112 -41.30 8.11 5.02
C GLU A 112 -41.98 8.88 6.16
N ILE A 113 -41.21 9.66 6.89
CA ILE A 113 -41.65 10.43 8.05
C ILE A 113 -41.16 11.87 7.88
N GLU A 114 -42.02 12.81 8.24
CA GLU A 114 -41.73 14.24 8.17
C GLU A 114 -40.56 14.63 9.09
N ASN A 115 -39.67 15.49 8.62
CA ASN A 115 -38.59 16.00 9.47
C ASN A 115 -39.14 16.92 10.58
N PRO A 116 -38.88 16.61 11.87
CA PRO A 116 -39.36 17.42 12.98
C PRO A 116 -38.59 18.75 13.06
N PRO A 117 -39.27 19.92 13.11
CA PRO A 117 -38.63 21.21 13.30
C PRO A 117 -37.63 21.27 14.47
N ALA A 118 -37.89 20.53 15.56
CA ALA A 118 -36.99 20.47 16.71
C ALA A 118 -35.60 19.90 16.37
N ALA A 119 -35.50 18.95 15.42
CA ALA A 119 -34.22 18.42 14.96
C ALA A 119 -33.44 19.45 14.14
N LEU A 120 -34.14 20.25 13.32
CA LEU A 120 -33.53 21.36 12.58
C LEU A 120 -33.05 22.46 13.52
N ASP A 121 -33.85 22.82 14.53
CA ASP A 121 -33.45 23.80 15.55
C ASP A 121 -32.22 23.33 16.34
N PHE A 122 -32.06 22.02 16.56
CA PHE A 122 -30.86 21.46 17.18
C PHE A 122 -29.63 21.52 16.27
N LEU A 123 -29.77 21.19 14.97
CA LEU A 123 -28.65 21.25 14.02
C LEU A 123 -28.23 22.71 13.71
N PHE A 124 -29.19 23.64 13.73
CA PHE A 124 -29.00 25.05 13.38
C PHE A 124 -29.52 25.95 14.51
N PRO A 125 -28.85 25.93 15.68
CA PRO A 125 -29.32 26.68 16.83
C PRO A 125 -29.34 28.20 16.56
N PRO A 126 -30.15 28.98 17.29
CA PRO A 126 -30.21 30.42 17.14
C PRO A 126 -28.82 31.07 17.29
N LYS A 127 -28.56 32.14 16.51
CA LYS A 127 -27.30 32.88 16.57
C LYS A 127 -27.30 33.85 17.77
N PRO A 128 -26.16 34.07 18.45
CA PRO A 128 -26.08 34.98 19.59
C PRO A 128 -26.33 36.45 19.16
N GLY A 129 -27.35 37.09 19.72
CA GLY A 129 -27.61 38.54 19.56
C GLY A 129 -28.67 38.95 18.52
N GLY A 130 -29.42 38.01 17.92
CA GLY A 130 -30.49 38.35 16.96
C GLY A 130 -31.72 37.45 17.09
N SER A 131 -32.88 38.00 16.73
CA SER A 131 -34.16 37.28 16.57
C SER A 131 -34.00 36.04 15.70
N ARG A 132 -34.77 34.98 16.02
CA ARG A 132 -34.88 33.71 15.27
C ARG A 132 -34.57 33.98 13.78
N PRO A 133 -33.44 33.51 13.22
CA PRO A 133 -33.23 33.64 11.79
C PRO A 133 -34.45 32.98 11.16
N GLY A 134 -35.15 33.72 10.31
CA GLY A 134 -36.21 33.13 9.53
C GLY A 134 -35.61 31.97 8.76
N ILE A 135 -35.84 30.73 9.23
CA ILE A 135 -36.25 29.68 8.32
C ILE A 135 -37.35 30.37 7.52
N PRO A 136 -37.13 30.69 6.23
CA PRO A 136 -38.02 31.58 5.51
C PRO A 136 -39.45 31.08 5.71
N SER A 137 -40.37 31.96 6.11
CA SER A 137 -41.80 31.66 6.24
C SER A 137 -42.47 31.39 4.88
N GLY A 138 -41.69 31.03 3.85
CA GLY A 138 -42.15 30.27 2.69
C GLY A 138 -42.15 28.78 3.02
N PRO A 139 -42.48 27.88 2.07
CA PRO A 139 -42.22 26.46 2.28
C PRO A 139 -40.76 26.33 2.71
N ALA A 140 -40.53 25.62 3.82
CA ALA A 140 -39.18 25.21 4.18
C ALA A 140 -38.53 24.68 2.89
N PRO A 141 -37.27 25.07 2.58
CA PRO A 141 -36.57 24.45 1.46
C PRO A 141 -36.74 22.94 1.57
N ASP A 142 -36.88 22.23 0.44
CA ASP A 142 -37.18 20.80 0.37
C ASP A 142 -36.16 19.97 1.20
N VAL A 143 -36.29 19.96 2.53
CA VAL A 143 -35.57 19.07 3.42
C VAL A 143 -36.25 17.74 3.19
N GLU A 144 -35.60 16.88 2.41
CA GLU A 144 -36.16 15.56 2.09
C GLU A 144 -36.63 14.88 3.37
N ASP A 145 -37.93 14.59 3.44
CA ASP A 145 -38.52 13.79 4.51
C ASP A 145 -37.70 12.50 4.68
N PHE A 146 -37.47 12.07 5.90
CA PHE A 146 -36.56 10.95 6.13
C PHE A 146 -37.26 9.63 5.83
N ARG A 147 -36.64 8.82 4.97
CA ARG A 147 -37.17 7.56 4.47
C ARG A 147 -36.15 6.44 4.68
N PRO A 148 -36.21 5.73 5.81
CA PRO A 148 -35.41 4.53 6.01
C PRO A 148 -35.94 3.39 5.15
N ASP A 149 -35.04 2.53 4.68
CA ASP A 149 -35.39 1.39 3.82
C ASP A 149 -36.25 0.37 4.58
N VAL A 150 -35.83 0.01 5.79
CA VAL A 150 -36.54 -0.91 6.69
C VAL A 150 -36.58 -0.35 8.11
N VAL A 151 -37.78 -0.28 8.69
CA VAL A 151 -37.99 0.03 10.10
C VAL A 151 -38.65 -1.17 10.79
N ILE A 152 -38.03 -1.66 11.85
CA ILE A 152 -38.55 -2.75 12.67
C ILE A 152 -39.09 -2.15 13.96
N VAL A 153 -40.35 -2.45 14.27
CA VAL A 153 -41.01 -2.07 15.51
C VAL A 153 -41.34 -3.34 16.28
N GLN A 154 -40.81 -3.50 17.49
CA GLN A 154 -40.95 -4.75 18.22
C GLN A 154 -41.13 -4.57 19.73
N LYS A 155 -41.80 -5.54 20.32
CA LYS A 155 -41.89 -5.68 21.77
C LYS A 155 -40.62 -6.35 22.30
N ILE A 156 -40.00 -5.73 23.30
CA ILE A 156 -38.79 -6.24 23.95
C ILE A 156 -39.18 -6.94 25.25
N ASP A 157 -38.49 -8.03 25.59
CA ASP A 157 -38.64 -8.67 26.90
C ASP A 157 -38.20 -7.69 28.02
N PRO A 158 -39.05 -7.39 29.02
CA PRO A 158 -38.69 -6.54 30.16
C PRO A 158 -37.43 -6.96 30.94
N ALA A 159 -36.99 -8.22 30.83
CA ALA A 159 -35.73 -8.69 31.40
C ALA A 159 -34.48 -8.27 30.61
N SER A 160 -34.65 -7.77 29.39
CA SER A 160 -33.57 -7.36 28.51
C SER A 160 -32.91 -6.06 28.97
N HIS A 161 -31.59 -5.97 28.80
CA HIS A 161 -30.83 -4.76 29.06
C HIS A 161 -30.69 -3.96 27.78
N VAL A 162 -31.67 -3.09 27.50
CA VAL A 162 -31.72 -2.29 26.27
C VAL A 162 -31.44 -0.82 26.55
N ARG A 163 -30.71 -0.18 25.64
CA ARG A 163 -30.43 1.25 25.67
C ARG A 163 -31.27 1.97 24.62
N GLU A 164 -31.69 3.19 24.92
CA GLU A 164 -32.37 4.08 23.98
C GLU A 164 -31.58 5.35 23.66
N LEU A 165 -31.83 5.87 22.46
CA LEU A 165 -31.35 7.15 21.99
C LEU A 165 -32.39 8.23 22.32
N LEU A 166 -31.95 9.25 23.06
CA LEU A 166 -32.76 10.43 23.38
C LEU A 166 -32.51 11.56 22.36
N PRO A 167 -33.46 12.50 22.24
CA PRO A 167 -33.22 13.78 21.56
C PRO A 167 -31.92 14.44 22.02
N GLY A 168 -31.14 14.99 21.08
CA GLY A 168 -29.83 15.58 21.36
C GLY A 168 -28.67 14.58 21.50
N GLY A 169 -28.91 13.28 21.34
CA GLY A 169 -27.86 12.25 21.21
C GLY A 169 -27.41 11.62 22.53
N ALA A 170 -28.11 11.91 23.64
CA ALA A 170 -27.88 11.27 24.92
C ALA A 170 -28.37 9.80 24.90
N ILE A 171 -27.72 8.95 25.68
CA ILE A 171 -28.06 7.54 25.81
C ILE A 171 -28.49 7.27 27.24
N ARG A 172 -29.55 6.48 27.43
CA ARG A 172 -29.86 5.87 28.74
C ARG A 172 -30.27 4.42 28.59
N VAL A 173 -30.15 3.67 29.69
CA VAL A 173 -30.75 2.34 29.81
C VAL A 173 -32.26 2.51 30.01
N VAL A 174 -33.07 1.76 29.26
CA VAL A 174 -34.53 1.79 29.38
C VAL A 174 -34.94 0.95 30.61
N PRO A 175 -35.68 1.52 31.57
CA PRO A 175 -36.15 0.78 32.73
C PRO A 175 -37.09 -0.40 32.36
N PRO A 176 -37.05 -1.53 33.07
CA PRO A 176 -37.93 -2.68 32.81
C PRO A 176 -39.43 -2.36 32.80
N ALA A 177 -39.86 -1.41 33.63
CA ALA A 177 -41.25 -0.96 33.67
C ALA A 177 -41.68 -0.24 32.38
N GLU A 178 -40.76 0.51 31.76
CA GLU A 178 -41.01 1.19 30.49
C GLU A 178 -40.98 0.20 29.30
N LEU A 179 -40.11 -0.82 29.35
CA LEU A 179 -40.07 -1.89 28.34
C LEU A 179 -41.38 -2.70 28.26
N ALA A 180 -42.15 -2.76 29.34
CA ALA A 180 -43.43 -3.45 29.35
C ALA A 180 -44.52 -2.71 28.55
N SER A 181 -44.41 -1.38 28.41
CA SER A 181 -45.41 -0.52 27.79
C SER A 181 -44.97 0.12 26.47
N ARG A 182 -43.65 0.22 26.22
CA ARG A 182 -43.08 0.85 25.03
C ARG A 182 -42.58 -0.18 24.02
N LEU A 183 -42.58 0.19 22.75
CA LEU A 183 -42.05 -0.61 21.64
C LEU A 183 -40.71 -0.05 21.16
N ALA A 184 -39.76 -0.94 20.89
CA ALA A 184 -38.46 -0.59 20.31
C ALA A 184 -38.59 -0.33 18.81
N ILE A 185 -37.97 0.74 18.33
CA ILE A 185 -37.78 1.06 16.92
C ILE A 185 -36.32 0.84 16.56
N THR A 186 -36.10 0.10 15.48
CA THR A 186 -34.79 -0.21 14.91
C THR A 186 -34.80 0.10 13.42
N VAL A 187 -33.70 0.64 12.89
CA VAL A 187 -33.55 1.01 11.48
C VAL A 187 -32.49 0.12 10.83
N ILE A 188 -32.87 -0.49 9.70
CA ILE A 188 -31.96 -1.20 8.81
C ILE A 188 -31.94 -0.47 7.46
N ASP A 189 -30.73 -0.17 7.00
CA ASP A 189 -30.47 0.48 5.72
C ASP A 189 -29.88 -0.55 4.75
N ILE A 190 -30.35 -0.59 3.51
CA ILE A 190 -29.94 -1.57 2.50
C ILE A 190 -28.91 -0.90 1.60
N LYS A 191 -27.75 -1.54 1.43
CA LYS A 191 -26.67 -1.01 0.59
C LYS A 191 -26.16 -2.10 -0.35
N ASN A 192 -26.17 -1.80 -1.65
CA ASN A 192 -25.53 -2.63 -2.67
C ASN A 192 -24.01 -2.42 -2.64
N VAL A 193 -23.39 -2.81 -1.52
CA VAL A 193 -21.95 -2.72 -1.25
C VAL A 193 -21.53 -3.96 -0.47
N HIS A 194 -20.37 -4.55 -0.80
CA HIS A 194 -19.81 -5.68 -0.06
C HIS A 194 -19.67 -5.42 1.44
N GLU A 195 -19.87 -6.48 2.23
CA GLU A 195 -19.82 -6.48 3.70
C GLU A 195 -18.53 -5.84 4.25
N ASP A 196 -17.37 -6.19 3.71
CA ASP A 196 -16.06 -5.69 4.18
C ASP A 196 -15.85 -4.17 4.00
N LYS A 197 -16.69 -3.52 3.18
CA LYS A 197 -16.65 -2.07 2.92
C LYS A 197 -17.72 -1.30 3.70
N ILE A 198 -18.55 -2.00 4.46
CA ILE A 198 -19.47 -1.36 5.40
C ILE A 198 -18.65 -0.83 6.57
N GLY A 199 -18.70 0.48 6.76
CA GLY A 199 -17.96 1.14 7.81
C GLY A 199 -18.60 2.45 8.25
N LYS A 200 -17.78 3.27 8.92
CA LYS A 200 -18.19 4.52 9.57
C LYS A 200 -18.98 5.46 8.65
N LYS A 201 -18.62 5.53 7.35
CA LYS A 201 -19.25 6.43 6.39
C LYS A 201 -20.70 6.03 6.05
N GLN A 202 -21.05 4.75 6.08
CA GLN A 202 -22.43 4.30 5.83
C GLN A 202 -23.26 4.38 7.11
N PHE A 203 -22.67 4.08 8.26
CA PHE A 203 -23.37 4.14 9.55
C PHE A 203 -23.90 5.54 9.90
N ILE A 204 -23.31 6.62 9.39
CA ILE A 204 -23.81 7.98 9.64
C ILE A 204 -25.24 8.19 9.15
N GLU A 205 -25.67 7.48 8.11
CA GLU A 205 -27.03 7.53 7.58
C GLU A 205 -28.03 6.95 8.59
N ILE A 206 -27.67 5.83 9.24
CA ILE A 206 -28.46 5.22 10.30
C ILE A 206 -28.53 6.13 11.52
N PHE A 207 -27.42 6.76 11.90
CA PHE A 207 -27.44 7.76 12.98
C PHE A 207 -28.38 8.91 12.65
N TYR A 208 -28.33 9.42 11.42
CA TYR A 208 -29.23 10.47 10.97
C TYR A 208 -30.70 10.05 11.13
N TYR A 209 -31.07 8.84 10.69
CA TYR A 209 -32.44 8.31 10.88
C TYR A 209 -32.83 8.13 12.33
N ALA A 210 -31.98 7.47 13.13
CA ALA A 210 -32.25 7.20 14.54
C ALA A 210 -32.40 8.50 15.34
N PHE A 211 -31.54 9.48 15.07
CA PHE A 211 -31.55 10.78 15.71
C PHE A 211 -32.82 11.57 15.39
N ILE A 212 -33.19 11.64 14.11
CA ILE A 212 -34.40 12.34 13.69
C ILE A 212 -35.66 11.64 14.24
N MET A 213 -35.70 10.31 14.24
CA MET A 213 -36.79 9.54 14.83
C MET A 213 -36.97 9.88 16.32
N ALA A 214 -35.88 10.00 17.09
CA ALA A 214 -35.98 10.37 18.51
C ALA A 214 -36.63 11.74 18.72
N PHE A 215 -36.26 12.75 17.93
CA PHE A 215 -36.91 14.07 17.96
C PHE A 215 -38.37 14.01 17.52
N TYR A 216 -38.68 13.20 16.51
CA TYR A 216 -40.04 13.05 15.99
C TYR A 216 -40.98 12.46 17.07
N LEU A 217 -40.51 11.43 17.78
CA LEU A 217 -41.28 10.79 18.84
C LEU A 217 -41.58 11.78 19.98
N GLU A 218 -40.60 12.54 20.44
CA GLU A 218 -40.80 13.55 21.50
C GLU A 218 -41.74 14.68 21.05
N GLN A 219 -41.51 15.24 19.86
CA GLN A 219 -42.30 16.37 19.34
C GLN A 219 -43.80 16.04 19.20
N HIS A 220 -44.12 14.77 18.91
CA HIS A 220 -45.48 14.30 18.72
C HIS A 220 -46.06 13.56 19.94
N GLY A 221 -45.34 13.52 21.07
CA GLY A 221 -45.79 12.85 22.30
C GLY A 221 -46.02 11.34 22.10
N LEU A 222 -45.11 10.70 21.37
CA LEU A 222 -45.10 9.26 21.08
C LEU A 222 -44.01 8.51 21.86
N ASP A 223 -43.18 9.23 22.59
CA ASP A 223 -42.08 8.74 23.42
C ASP A 223 -42.57 7.91 24.63
N ASP A 224 -43.84 8.07 25.04
CA ASP A 224 -44.52 7.21 26.03
C ASP A 224 -44.83 5.80 25.50
N ARG A 225 -44.83 5.62 24.17
CA ARG A 225 -45.19 4.38 23.47
C ARG A 225 -44.04 3.77 22.69
N TYR A 226 -43.06 4.56 22.31
CA TYR A 226 -41.97 4.15 21.45
C TYR A 226 -40.64 4.64 21.99
N PHE A 227 -39.58 3.92 21.64
CA PHE A 227 -38.21 4.39 21.81
C PHE A 227 -37.34 3.93 20.64
N VAL A 228 -36.29 4.69 20.35
CA VAL A 228 -35.28 4.29 19.37
C VAL A 228 -34.24 3.44 20.10
N ALA A 229 -34.21 2.14 19.83
CA ALA A 229 -33.23 1.24 20.42
C ALA A 229 -31.85 1.53 19.85
N LEU A 230 -30.79 1.35 20.65
CA LEU A 230 -29.41 1.41 20.16
C LEU A 230 -29.01 0.14 19.43
N ASP A 231 -29.31 -0.99 20.06
CA ASP A 231 -28.92 -2.31 19.61
C ASP A 231 -29.90 -2.79 18.51
N GLY A 232 -29.38 -3.48 17.51
CA GLY A 232 -30.15 -4.00 16.38
C GLY A 232 -30.16 -3.12 15.13
N ASN A 233 -29.79 -1.83 15.21
CA ASN A 233 -29.65 -1.00 14.01
C ASN A 233 -28.45 -1.48 13.19
N GLY A 234 -28.54 -1.42 11.87
CA GLY A 234 -27.50 -2.00 11.02
C GLY A 234 -27.73 -1.81 9.54
N ILE A 235 -26.80 -2.35 8.75
CA ILE A 235 -26.84 -2.29 7.29
C ILE A 235 -27.02 -3.70 6.74
N PHE A 236 -27.93 -3.86 5.79
CA PHE A 236 -27.99 -5.06 4.95
C PHE A 236 -27.05 -4.86 3.75
N PRO A 237 -25.87 -5.51 3.70
CA PRO A 237 -24.90 -5.33 2.63
C PRO A 237 -25.34 -6.11 1.36
N GLN A 238 -24.50 -6.06 0.32
CA GLN A 238 -24.63 -6.92 -0.84
C GLN A 238 -24.48 -8.41 -0.45
N ARG A 239 -25.42 -9.25 -0.88
CA ARG A 239 -25.50 -10.69 -0.63
C ARG A 239 -25.84 -11.44 -1.91
N GLU A 240 -25.47 -12.72 -1.97
CA GLU A 240 -25.76 -13.58 -3.12
C GLU A 240 -27.26 -13.88 -3.23
N ASP A 241 -27.75 -14.13 -4.45
CA ASP A 241 -29.17 -14.44 -4.71
C ASP A 241 -29.69 -15.60 -3.87
N ALA A 242 -28.85 -16.61 -3.63
CA ALA A 242 -29.18 -17.78 -2.84
C ALA A 242 -29.37 -17.44 -1.35
N GLU A 243 -28.56 -16.53 -0.80
CA GLU A 243 -28.68 -16.08 0.58
C GLU A 243 -29.95 -15.25 0.77
N ILE A 244 -30.22 -14.30 -0.14
CA ILE A 244 -31.42 -13.46 -0.10
C ILE A 244 -32.68 -14.32 -0.24
N SER A 245 -32.67 -15.27 -1.16
CA SER A 245 -33.80 -16.19 -1.37
C SER A 245 -34.00 -17.17 -0.20
N GLY A 246 -32.98 -17.38 0.63
CA GLY A 246 -33.01 -18.23 1.81
C GLY A 246 -33.62 -17.57 3.04
N ILE A 247 -33.92 -16.28 3.01
CA ILE A 247 -34.51 -15.53 4.13
C ILE A 247 -35.95 -16.01 4.37
N ALA A 248 -36.14 -16.85 5.40
CA ALA A 248 -37.42 -17.42 5.77
C ALA A 248 -38.00 -16.82 7.06
N SER A 249 -37.17 -16.16 7.86
CA SER A 249 -37.54 -15.55 9.14
C SER A 249 -36.82 -14.21 9.36
N MET A 250 -37.26 -13.48 10.40
CA MET A 250 -36.62 -12.23 10.82
C MET A 250 -35.19 -12.46 11.33
N ASP A 251 -34.95 -13.57 12.02
CA ASP A 251 -33.62 -13.93 12.53
C ASP A 251 -32.66 -14.19 11.37
N ASP A 252 -33.11 -14.84 10.28
CA ASP A 252 -32.30 -15.02 9.07
C ASP A 252 -31.91 -13.69 8.44
N PHE A 253 -32.86 -12.74 8.34
CA PHE A 253 -32.59 -11.41 7.81
C PHE A 253 -31.60 -10.63 8.69
N LEU A 254 -31.80 -10.63 10.01
CA LEU A 254 -30.92 -9.93 10.94
C LEU A 254 -29.52 -10.55 11.01
N ALA A 255 -29.39 -11.87 10.83
CA ALA A 255 -28.10 -12.55 10.76
C ALA A 255 -27.25 -12.13 9.54
N LEU A 256 -27.90 -11.65 8.47
CA LEU A 256 -27.24 -11.12 7.28
C LEU A 256 -26.92 -9.62 7.39
N CYS A 257 -27.42 -8.93 8.42
CA CYS A 257 -27.16 -7.51 8.67
C CYS A 257 -25.87 -7.31 9.47
N ILE A 258 -25.18 -6.20 9.19
CA ILE A 258 -24.01 -5.75 9.94
C ILE A 258 -24.50 -4.75 10.99
N PRO A 259 -24.45 -5.08 12.29
CA PRO A 259 -24.91 -4.19 13.33
C PRO A 259 -23.97 -2.99 13.51
N ILE A 260 -24.54 -1.86 13.87
CA ILE A 260 -23.79 -0.63 14.14
C ILE A 260 -22.99 -0.75 15.43
N SER A 261 -21.70 -0.43 15.38
CA SER A 261 -20.91 -0.21 16.60
C SER A 261 -21.20 1.19 17.15
N TRP A 262 -22.14 1.26 18.09
CA TRP A 262 -22.70 2.53 18.57
C TRP A 262 -21.66 3.48 19.18
N ASP A 263 -20.81 2.99 20.09
CA ASP A 263 -19.84 3.82 20.83
C ASP A 263 -18.83 4.53 19.89
N GLY A 264 -18.31 3.81 18.89
CA GLY A 264 -17.38 4.35 17.91
C GLY A 264 -18.04 5.31 16.91
N SER A 265 -19.30 5.08 16.59
CA SER A 265 -20.00 5.81 15.53
C SER A 265 -20.74 7.05 16.06
N GLN A 266 -21.18 7.04 17.32
CA GLN A 266 -21.73 8.21 18.01
C GLN A 266 -20.72 9.36 18.04
N ARG A 267 -19.45 9.06 18.32
CA ARG A 267 -18.38 10.07 18.35
C ARG A 267 -18.25 10.80 17.01
N ILE A 268 -18.36 10.06 15.91
CA ILE A 268 -18.28 10.62 14.55
C ILE A 268 -19.51 11.49 14.29
N CYS A 269 -20.71 10.97 14.59
CA CYS A 269 -21.95 11.71 14.43
C CYS A 269 -21.95 13.04 15.22
N LEU A 270 -21.62 13.00 16.51
CA LEU A 270 -21.56 14.20 17.36
C LEU A 270 -20.48 15.18 16.88
N SER A 271 -19.34 14.68 16.39
CA SER A 271 -18.31 15.52 15.78
C SER A 271 -18.80 16.20 14.49
N THR A 272 -19.55 15.48 13.65
CA THR A 272 -20.17 16.03 12.43
C THR A 272 -21.22 17.08 12.77
N VAL A 273 -22.10 16.81 13.74
CA VAL A 273 -23.09 17.77 14.26
C VAL A 273 -22.40 19.03 14.78
N ALA A 274 -21.38 18.88 15.62
CA ALA A 274 -20.62 20.01 16.16
C ALA A 274 -19.96 20.84 15.05
N MET A 275 -19.50 20.19 13.97
CA MET A 275 -18.97 20.89 12.80
C MET A 275 -20.05 21.70 12.07
N VAL A 276 -21.21 21.09 11.80
CA VAL A 276 -22.35 21.79 11.17
C VAL A 276 -22.77 23.01 12.00
N GLN A 277 -22.93 22.83 13.31
CA GLN A 277 -23.26 23.91 14.25
C GLN A 277 -22.17 24.99 14.26
N GLY A 278 -20.89 24.60 14.27
CA GLY A 278 -19.77 25.53 14.24
C GLY A 278 -19.73 26.38 12.97
N LEU A 279 -19.95 25.77 11.81
CA LEU A 279 -20.06 26.49 10.52
C LEU A 279 -21.28 27.41 10.50
N TRP A 280 -22.42 26.96 11.02
CA TRP A 280 -23.64 27.76 11.11
C TRP A 280 -23.48 29.00 12.00
N GLN A 281 -22.81 28.86 13.15
CA GLN A 281 -22.55 29.99 14.06
C GLN A 281 -21.60 31.05 13.45
N ARG A 282 -20.71 30.63 12.54
CA ARG A 282 -19.83 31.54 11.79
C ARG A 282 -20.53 32.22 10.63
N ALA A 283 -21.62 31.66 10.13
CA ALA A 283 -22.38 32.21 9.02
C ALA A 283 -23.26 33.41 9.45
N PRO A 284 -23.68 34.30 8.53
CA PRO A 284 -23.22 34.37 7.15
C PRO A 284 -21.78 34.87 7.10
N CYS A 285 -20.96 34.27 6.24
CA CYS A 285 -19.57 34.70 6.04
C CYS A 285 -19.11 34.42 4.63
N SER A 286 -17.99 35.04 4.24
CA SER A 286 -17.34 34.72 2.97
C SER A 286 -16.80 33.29 3.03
N VAL A 287 -16.96 32.56 1.93
CA VAL A 287 -16.37 31.22 1.76
C VAL A 287 -14.84 31.24 1.87
N ASP A 288 -14.20 32.40 1.64
CA ASP A 288 -12.76 32.56 1.84
C ASP A 288 -12.34 32.39 3.31
N SER A 289 -13.27 32.59 4.25
CA SER A 289 -13.03 32.34 5.68
C SER A 289 -12.94 30.84 6.03
N ILE A 290 -13.42 29.95 5.15
CA ILE A 290 -13.31 28.49 5.32
C ILE A 290 -12.12 28.02 4.49
N PRO A 291 -11.02 27.51 5.06
CA PRO A 291 -9.83 27.19 4.27
C PRO A 291 -10.09 26.06 3.25
N PRO A 292 -9.49 26.13 2.04
CA PRO A 292 -9.53 25.02 1.09
C PRO A 292 -8.75 23.81 1.62
N LYS A 293 -9.28 22.61 1.41
CA LYS A 293 -8.59 21.33 1.69
C LYS A 293 -8.48 20.54 0.40
N ILE A 294 -7.27 20.53 -0.18
CA ILE A 294 -6.98 19.71 -1.36
C ILE A 294 -6.37 18.38 -0.90
N SER A 295 -6.87 17.28 -1.46
CA SER A 295 -6.41 15.92 -1.21
C SER A 295 -6.62 15.06 -2.47
N PRO A 296 -6.04 13.85 -2.53
CA PRO A 296 -6.34 12.88 -3.59
C PRO A 296 -7.83 12.57 -3.77
N GLY A 297 -8.64 12.67 -2.70
CA GLY A 297 -10.10 12.48 -2.74
C GLY A 297 -10.86 13.61 -3.43
N CYS A 298 -10.22 14.74 -3.72
CA CYS A 298 -10.88 15.88 -4.37
C CYS A 298 -11.14 15.68 -5.87
N ALA A 299 -10.69 14.57 -6.46
CA ALA A 299 -10.82 14.40 -7.89
C ALA A 299 -12.26 14.37 -8.37
N TYR A 300 -13.23 13.92 -7.56
CA TYR A 300 -14.66 13.93 -7.90
C TYR A 300 -15.42 15.11 -7.27
N CYS A 301 -14.72 15.96 -6.51
CA CYS A 301 -15.32 17.10 -5.85
C CYS A 301 -15.78 18.17 -6.86
N TYR A 302 -17.01 18.67 -6.69
CA TYR A 302 -17.56 19.75 -7.51
C TYR A 302 -16.85 21.11 -7.27
N TYR A 303 -16.15 21.24 -6.15
CA TYR A 303 -15.55 22.51 -5.72
C TYR A 303 -14.03 22.58 -5.94
N VAL A 304 -13.42 21.58 -6.59
CA VAL A 304 -11.95 21.51 -6.74
C VAL A 304 -11.38 22.69 -7.54
N GLU A 305 -12.06 23.13 -8.60
CA GLU A 305 -11.64 24.29 -9.40
C GLU A 305 -11.72 25.60 -8.61
N ASP A 306 -12.75 25.75 -7.75
CA ASP A 306 -12.88 26.89 -6.83
C ASP A 306 -11.77 26.88 -5.78
N CYS A 307 -11.42 25.71 -5.24
CA CYS A 307 -10.32 25.56 -4.29
C CYS A 307 -8.98 25.96 -4.92
N LYS A 308 -8.65 25.45 -6.12
CA LYS A 308 -7.42 25.84 -6.85
C LYS A 308 -7.36 27.34 -7.10
N HIS A 309 -8.48 27.92 -7.55
CA HIS A 309 -8.58 29.36 -7.79
C HIS A 309 -8.26 30.18 -6.54
N ARG A 310 -8.86 29.83 -5.39
CA ARG A 310 -8.64 30.53 -4.10
C ARG A 310 -7.27 30.27 -3.50
N LEU A 311 -6.61 29.17 -3.87
CA LEU A 311 -5.19 28.91 -3.57
C LEU A 311 -4.24 29.69 -4.49
N GLY A 312 -4.76 30.59 -5.33
CA GLY A 312 -3.99 31.47 -6.19
C GLY A 312 -3.85 30.98 -7.62
N MET A 313 -4.27 29.76 -7.97
CA MET A 313 -4.24 29.24 -9.34
C MET A 313 -5.45 29.75 -10.16
N ASN A 314 -5.50 31.06 -10.38
CA ASN A 314 -6.64 31.76 -10.99
C ASN A 314 -6.44 32.17 -12.46
N GLY A 315 -5.31 31.79 -13.06
CA GLY A 315 -4.94 32.12 -14.44
C GLY A 315 -4.26 33.49 -14.62
N THR A 316 -4.30 34.37 -13.60
CA THR A 316 -3.61 35.67 -13.63
C THR A 316 -2.36 35.69 -12.73
N ASN A 317 -2.42 34.98 -11.61
CA ASN A 317 -1.35 34.91 -10.64
C ASN A 317 -0.26 33.92 -11.09
N PRO A 318 1.03 34.31 -11.05
CA PRO A 318 2.12 33.42 -11.37
C PRO A 318 2.30 32.34 -10.29
N PRO A 319 2.91 31.18 -10.61
CA PRO A 319 3.10 30.09 -9.63
C PRO A 319 3.77 30.50 -8.31
N ARG A 320 4.63 31.52 -8.34
CA ARG A 320 5.28 32.06 -7.13
C ARG A 320 4.29 32.55 -6.07
N THR A 321 3.09 32.99 -6.45
CA THR A 321 2.09 33.52 -5.49
C THR A 321 1.05 32.48 -5.08
N TRP A 322 1.14 31.26 -5.61
CA TRP A 322 0.23 30.18 -5.25
C TRP A 322 0.54 29.67 -3.83
N SER A 323 -0.50 29.21 -3.13
CA SER A 323 -0.37 28.58 -1.82
C SER A 323 0.50 27.32 -1.90
N LEU A 324 1.25 27.06 -0.83
CA LEU A 324 1.99 25.82 -0.63
C LEU A 324 1.12 24.56 -0.54
N ASP A 325 -0.21 24.69 -0.36
CA ASP A 325 -1.15 23.55 -0.43
C ASP A 325 -1.26 22.96 -1.84
N LEU A 326 -0.82 23.68 -2.88
CA LEU A 326 -0.76 23.18 -4.25
C LEU A 326 0.52 22.38 -4.55
N ILE A 327 1.52 22.41 -3.65
CA ILE A 327 2.75 21.62 -3.82
C ILE A 327 2.37 20.13 -3.77
N PRO A 328 2.70 19.38 -4.83
CA PRO A 328 2.21 18.03 -5.01
C PRO A 328 2.82 17.02 -4.03
N SER A 329 1.97 16.14 -3.52
CA SER A 329 2.34 15.02 -2.64
C SER A 329 3.11 15.45 -1.37
N THR A 330 2.96 16.70 -0.92
CA THR A 330 3.55 17.18 0.35
C THR A 330 2.66 16.75 1.52
N PRO A 331 3.19 16.15 2.59
CA PRO A 331 2.40 15.82 3.79
C PRO A 331 1.87 17.07 4.49
N ALA A 332 0.72 16.95 5.18
CA ALA A 332 0.14 18.07 5.94
C ALA A 332 1.08 18.58 7.05
N SER A 333 1.82 17.68 7.70
CA SER A 333 2.82 18.02 8.72
C SER A 333 3.93 18.92 8.18
N ILE A 334 4.43 18.65 6.97
CA ILE A 334 5.46 19.47 6.32
C ILE A 334 4.90 20.85 5.93
N ARG A 335 3.65 20.91 5.46
CA ARG A 335 2.99 22.18 5.16
C ARG A 335 2.81 23.06 6.40
N GLU A 336 2.41 22.49 7.53
CA GLU A 336 2.29 23.24 8.78
C GLU A 336 3.65 23.70 9.32
N GLN A 337 4.72 22.90 9.15
CA GLN A 337 6.08 23.35 9.47
C GLN A 337 6.54 24.52 8.61
N LEU A 338 6.29 24.48 7.29
CA LEU A 338 6.56 25.59 6.38
C LEU A 338 5.83 26.88 6.81
N LYS A 339 4.54 26.77 7.15
CA LYS A 339 3.75 27.89 7.67
C LYS A 339 4.32 28.43 8.98
N GLY A 340 4.76 27.55 9.88
CA GLY A 340 5.45 27.92 11.13
C GLY A 340 6.77 28.67 10.90
N LEU A 341 7.45 28.44 9.77
CA LEU A 341 8.63 29.20 9.32
C LEU A 341 8.27 30.50 8.59
N GLY A 342 6.99 30.88 8.54
CA GLY A 342 6.52 32.10 7.87
C GLY A 342 6.40 31.97 6.35
N MET A 343 6.47 30.75 5.79
CA MET A 343 6.27 30.51 4.36
C MET A 343 4.80 30.20 4.08
N ALA A 344 4.15 30.97 3.22
CA ALA A 344 2.74 30.76 2.87
C ALA A 344 2.54 30.39 1.39
N THR A 345 3.49 30.75 0.55
CA THR A 345 3.44 30.57 -0.91
C THR A 345 4.60 29.72 -1.44
N ILE A 346 4.46 29.24 -2.67
CA ILE A 346 5.55 28.56 -3.40
C ILE A 346 6.77 29.48 -3.53
N GLY A 347 6.55 30.78 -3.75
CA GLY A 347 7.61 31.77 -3.86
C GLY A 347 8.40 31.95 -2.56
N ASP A 348 7.73 31.90 -1.41
CA ASP A 348 8.39 31.97 -0.10
C ASP A 348 9.31 30.76 0.13
N VAL A 349 8.86 29.58 -0.29
CA VAL A 349 9.67 28.35 -0.20
C VAL A 349 10.92 28.50 -1.08
N VAL A 350 10.76 28.91 -2.35
CA VAL A 350 11.90 29.12 -3.27
C VAL A 350 12.89 30.16 -2.74
N ALA A 351 12.41 31.22 -2.08
CA ALA A 351 13.24 32.29 -1.57
C ALA A 351 13.92 31.96 -0.22
N GLY A 352 13.29 31.12 0.61
CA GLY A 352 13.65 30.99 2.03
C GLY A 352 14.01 29.59 2.51
N ILE A 353 13.66 28.50 1.81
CA ILE A 353 13.87 27.13 2.34
C ILE A 353 15.36 26.76 2.46
N GLY A 354 16.20 27.31 1.59
CA GLY A 354 17.65 27.10 1.63
C GLY A 354 18.35 27.79 2.79
N THR A 355 17.76 28.87 3.34
CA THR A 355 18.35 29.71 4.41
C THR A 355 17.62 29.58 5.75
N ALA A 356 16.49 28.86 5.78
CA ALA A 356 15.74 28.61 7.00
C ALA A 356 16.64 27.92 8.05
N CYS A 357 16.84 28.60 9.18
CA CYS A 357 17.56 28.03 10.31
C CYS A 357 16.74 26.89 10.92
N THR A 358 17.25 25.67 10.84
CA THR A 358 16.79 24.59 11.71
C THR A 358 17.35 24.80 13.09
N GLY A 359 16.53 24.51 14.11
CA GLY A 359 17.03 24.49 15.49
C GLY A 359 18.11 23.41 15.67
N MET A 360 18.66 23.30 16.89
CA MET A 360 19.67 22.27 17.19
C MET A 360 19.16 20.83 17.00
N ASN A 361 17.84 20.63 16.96
CA ASN A 361 17.22 19.35 16.65
C ASN A 361 16.77 19.33 15.19
N PRO A 362 17.22 18.36 14.37
CA PRO A 362 16.78 18.20 12.99
C PRO A 362 15.26 17.95 12.93
N ASP A 363 14.56 18.77 12.14
CA ASP A 363 13.11 18.69 11.92
C ASP A 363 12.78 17.89 10.63
N PRO A 364 11.59 17.26 10.53
CA PRO A 364 11.22 16.50 9.32
C PRO A 364 11.39 17.29 8.01
N ILE A 365 11.15 18.61 8.05
CA ILE A 365 11.31 19.47 6.87
C ILE A 365 12.76 19.53 6.35
N THR A 366 13.79 19.40 7.20
CA THR A 366 15.21 19.38 6.78
C THR A 366 15.48 18.30 5.74
N ALA A 367 14.87 17.12 5.90
CA ALA A 367 15.02 16.02 4.98
C ALA A 367 14.38 16.29 3.61
N GLU A 368 13.23 16.94 3.65
CA GLU A 368 12.41 17.25 2.48
C GLU A 368 12.90 18.46 1.67
N ARG A 369 13.75 19.34 2.25
CA ARG A 369 14.18 20.61 1.63
C ARG A 369 14.60 20.52 0.16
N PRO A 370 15.42 19.56 -0.29
CA PRO A 370 15.92 19.55 -1.67
C PRO A 370 14.81 19.21 -2.63
N LEU A 371 14.00 18.22 -2.27
CA LEU A 371 12.89 17.79 -3.07
C LEU A 371 11.80 18.87 -3.10
N LEU A 372 11.54 19.53 -1.97
CA LEU A 372 10.66 20.70 -1.90
C LEU A 372 11.17 21.86 -2.78
N GLN A 373 12.46 22.18 -2.71
CA GLN A 373 13.09 23.19 -3.55
C GLN A 373 12.93 22.83 -5.03
N LEU A 374 13.28 21.61 -5.41
CA LEU A 374 13.18 21.08 -6.77
C LEU A 374 11.73 21.12 -7.29
N LYS A 375 10.75 20.73 -6.46
CA LYS A 375 9.31 20.81 -6.75
C LYS A 375 8.86 22.25 -6.98
N CYS A 376 9.25 23.17 -6.10
CA CYS A 376 8.84 24.57 -6.18
C CYS A 376 9.52 25.28 -7.36
N ASP A 377 10.80 25.01 -7.63
CA ASP A 377 11.52 25.53 -8.78
C ASP A 377 10.89 25.06 -10.09
N ALA A 378 10.48 23.80 -10.17
CA ALA A 378 9.78 23.26 -11.34
C ALA A 378 8.43 23.94 -11.56
N LEU A 379 7.65 24.17 -10.50
CA LEU A 379 6.38 24.90 -10.57
C LEU A 379 6.58 26.35 -11.05
N VAL A 380 7.63 27.01 -10.56
CA VAL A 380 7.94 28.39 -10.92
C VAL A 380 8.51 28.52 -12.33
N SER A 381 9.36 27.58 -12.75
CA SER A 381 9.96 27.59 -14.10
C SER A 381 9.02 27.05 -15.18
N GLY A 382 7.98 26.30 -14.79
CA GLY A 382 7.08 25.61 -15.72
C GLY A 382 7.77 24.45 -16.44
N SER A 383 8.88 23.92 -15.91
CA SER A 383 9.69 22.90 -16.56
C SER A 383 10.19 21.86 -15.57
N MET A 384 10.46 20.65 -16.07
CA MET A 384 11.04 19.57 -15.25
C MET A 384 12.44 19.95 -14.75
N GLN A 385 12.66 19.75 -13.46
CA GLN A 385 13.94 19.93 -12.78
C GLN A 385 14.51 18.56 -12.38
N LEU A 386 15.82 18.41 -12.56
CA LEU A 386 16.58 17.23 -12.14
C LEU A 386 17.57 17.64 -11.04
N PRO A 387 17.86 16.74 -10.08
CA PRO A 387 18.91 16.99 -9.11
C PRO A 387 20.25 17.09 -9.84
N ALA A 388 21.16 17.91 -9.31
CA ALA A 388 22.51 17.99 -9.86
C ALA A 388 23.20 16.61 -9.80
N PRO A 389 24.10 16.28 -10.76
CA PRO A 389 24.82 15.01 -10.75
C PRO A 389 25.54 14.77 -9.42
N GLY A 390 25.44 13.54 -8.92
CA GLY A 390 26.03 13.18 -7.63
C GLY A 390 25.23 13.68 -6.43
N VAL A 391 24.07 14.33 -6.60
CA VAL A 391 23.25 14.78 -5.48
C VAL A 391 22.29 13.71 -4.99
N VAL A 392 21.59 13.00 -5.87
CA VAL A 392 20.67 11.92 -5.50
C VAL A 392 20.95 10.72 -6.41
N TYR A 393 20.95 9.52 -5.83
CA TYR A 393 20.97 8.28 -6.60
C TYR A 393 19.75 7.47 -6.23
N SER A 394 18.82 7.28 -7.15
CA SER A 394 17.64 6.45 -6.89
C SER A 394 17.84 5.04 -7.40
N TYR A 395 17.32 4.09 -6.63
CA TYR A 395 17.18 2.69 -7.03
C TYR A 395 15.71 2.33 -7.31
N ALA A 396 14.81 3.32 -7.44
CA ALA A 396 13.39 3.10 -7.70
C ALA A 396 13.14 2.54 -9.11
N ILE A 397 14.01 2.86 -10.07
CA ILE A 397 14.04 2.27 -11.41
C ILE A 397 15.48 1.98 -11.83
N PRO A 398 15.73 1.02 -12.74
CA PRO A 398 17.07 0.74 -13.23
C PRO A 398 17.45 1.68 -14.40
N PRO A 399 18.74 1.91 -14.68
CA PRO A 399 19.18 2.81 -15.76
C PRO A 399 18.92 2.23 -17.15
N PHE A 400 18.74 0.91 -17.27
CA PHE A 400 18.39 0.24 -18.52
C PHE A 400 17.63 -1.05 -18.24
N THR A 401 16.64 -1.38 -19.07
CA THR A 401 15.87 -2.62 -18.99
C THR A 401 15.60 -3.16 -20.39
N PRO A 402 16.27 -4.24 -20.81
CA PRO A 402 16.09 -4.85 -22.12
C PRO A 402 14.68 -5.45 -22.32
N LEU A 403 14.15 -6.11 -21.30
CA LEU A 403 12.81 -6.70 -21.29
C LEU A 403 11.99 -5.96 -20.25
N ALA A 404 10.93 -5.30 -20.68
CA ALA A 404 10.14 -4.48 -19.79
C ALA A 404 8.66 -4.81 -19.88
N ALA A 405 8.13 -5.35 -18.79
CA ALA A 405 6.70 -5.51 -18.61
C ALA A 405 6.12 -4.24 -17.97
N ILE A 406 4.95 -3.79 -18.41
CA ILE A 406 4.19 -2.72 -17.78
C ILE A 406 2.82 -3.26 -17.44
N ILE A 407 2.32 -2.93 -16.26
CA ILE A 407 1.02 -3.36 -15.78
C ILE A 407 0.22 -2.13 -15.34
N THR A 408 -1.06 -2.09 -15.70
CA THR A 408 -2.02 -1.12 -15.18
C THR A 408 -3.38 -1.76 -15.00
N CYS A 409 -4.12 -1.30 -14.00
CA CYS A 409 -5.52 -1.60 -13.80
C CYS A 409 -6.30 -0.31 -13.47
N GLU A 410 -7.58 -0.31 -13.82
CA GLU A 410 -8.51 0.75 -13.44
C GLU A 410 -9.66 0.13 -12.65
N SER A 411 -9.98 0.77 -11.53
CA SER A 411 -10.97 0.33 -10.55
C SER A 411 -12.09 1.35 -10.41
N ASP A 412 -13.31 0.87 -10.22
CA ASP A 412 -14.44 1.68 -9.79
C ASP A 412 -14.53 1.61 -8.26
N PRO A 413 -14.14 2.67 -7.53
CA PRO A 413 -14.19 2.68 -6.07
C PRO A 413 -15.63 2.67 -5.51
N SER A 414 -16.66 2.88 -6.35
CA SER A 414 -18.06 2.93 -5.94
C SER A 414 -18.65 1.53 -5.78
N ASN A 415 -18.32 0.62 -6.70
CA ASN A 415 -18.75 -0.78 -6.68
C ASN A 415 -17.65 -1.74 -6.24
N ASP A 416 -16.45 -1.22 -5.91
CA ASP A 416 -15.28 -2.02 -5.58
C ASP A 416 -14.96 -3.04 -6.69
N HIS A 417 -14.91 -2.58 -7.94
CA HIS A 417 -14.79 -3.45 -9.12
C HIS A 417 -13.58 -3.05 -9.97
N VAL A 418 -12.67 -3.97 -10.25
CA VAL A 418 -11.62 -3.74 -11.25
C VAL A 418 -12.21 -4.00 -12.62
N TYR A 419 -12.39 -2.94 -13.40
CA TYR A 419 -13.09 -3.04 -14.68
C TYR A 419 -12.14 -3.06 -15.87
N ILE A 420 -10.87 -2.72 -15.69
CA ILE A 420 -9.85 -2.80 -16.75
C ILE A 420 -8.56 -3.34 -16.16
N ALA A 421 -7.93 -4.28 -16.87
CA ALA A 421 -6.53 -4.62 -16.69
C ALA A 421 -5.82 -4.58 -18.05
N CYS A 422 -4.61 -4.02 -18.09
CA CYS A 422 -3.79 -4.00 -19.29
C CYS A 422 -2.34 -4.33 -18.95
N LEU A 423 -1.78 -5.26 -19.70
CA LEU A 423 -0.40 -5.71 -19.57
C LEU A 423 0.32 -5.50 -20.90
N GLN A 424 1.56 -5.05 -20.83
CA GLN A 424 2.41 -4.83 -21.99
C GLN A 424 3.77 -5.47 -21.73
N LEU A 425 4.36 -6.12 -22.73
CA LEU A 425 5.75 -6.53 -22.76
C LEU A 425 6.46 -5.82 -23.92
N ASP A 426 7.53 -5.10 -23.63
CA ASP A 426 8.37 -4.40 -24.59
C ASP A 426 9.80 -4.92 -24.46
N ALA A 427 10.34 -5.49 -25.53
CA ALA A 427 11.70 -6.03 -25.56
C ALA A 427 12.53 -5.31 -26.63
N SER A 428 13.62 -4.70 -26.20
CA SER A 428 14.56 -3.99 -27.08
C SER A 428 15.97 -3.98 -26.49
N VAL A 429 16.98 -4.07 -27.35
CA VAL A 429 18.38 -4.16 -26.92
C VAL A 429 19.19 -2.99 -27.49
N ALA A 430 20.08 -2.43 -26.66
CA ALA A 430 20.96 -1.36 -27.08
C ALA A 430 21.94 -1.86 -28.17
N PRO A 431 22.25 -1.06 -29.22
CA PRO A 431 23.05 -1.53 -30.34
C PRO A 431 24.47 -2.01 -29.99
N LYS A 432 25.01 -1.55 -28.86
CA LYS A 432 26.35 -1.89 -28.35
C LYS A 432 26.34 -3.06 -27.35
N ALA A 433 25.19 -3.65 -27.05
CA ALA A 433 25.11 -4.76 -26.10
C ALA A 433 25.80 -6.01 -26.68
N PRO A 434 26.56 -6.78 -25.89
CA PRO A 434 27.28 -7.96 -26.37
C PRO A 434 26.40 -9.05 -27.01
N TYR A 435 25.13 -9.12 -26.62
CA TYR A 435 24.14 -10.08 -27.10
C TYR A 435 23.17 -9.50 -28.14
N ALA A 436 23.44 -8.29 -28.67
CA ALA A 436 22.51 -7.61 -29.59
C ALA A 436 22.27 -8.39 -30.90
N GLY A 437 23.30 -9.01 -31.47
CA GLY A 437 23.15 -9.84 -32.68
C GLY A 437 22.29 -11.07 -32.42
N LEU A 438 22.55 -11.78 -31.32
CA LEU A 438 21.77 -12.94 -30.90
C LEU A 438 20.29 -12.60 -30.68
N PHE A 439 20.00 -11.40 -30.15
CA PHE A 439 18.63 -10.92 -29.98
C PHE A 439 17.93 -10.66 -31.32
N ASP A 440 18.63 -10.09 -32.30
CA ASP A 440 18.08 -9.86 -33.64
C ASP A 440 17.77 -11.21 -34.33
N ASP A 441 18.72 -12.16 -34.31
CA ASP A 441 18.56 -13.49 -34.90
C ASP A 441 17.41 -14.28 -34.25
N TRP A 442 17.28 -14.20 -32.91
CA TRP A 442 16.18 -14.80 -32.17
C TRP A 442 14.81 -14.35 -32.70
N TRP A 443 14.61 -13.05 -32.89
CA TRP A 443 13.32 -12.54 -33.34
C TRP A 443 13.06 -12.76 -34.83
N ILE A 444 14.10 -12.85 -35.67
CA ILE A 444 13.95 -13.28 -37.06
C ILE A 444 13.37 -14.70 -37.11
N GLU A 445 13.94 -15.63 -36.34
CA GLU A 445 13.47 -17.02 -36.31
C GLU A 445 12.04 -17.13 -35.77
N TRP A 446 11.69 -16.39 -34.71
CA TRP A 446 10.35 -16.42 -34.15
C TRP A 446 9.29 -15.75 -35.04
N ASP A 447 9.64 -14.67 -35.73
CA ASP A 447 8.75 -14.01 -36.69
C ASP A 447 8.37 -14.95 -37.86
N ASP A 448 9.35 -15.67 -38.40
CA ASP A 448 9.11 -16.73 -39.39
C ASP A 448 8.31 -17.90 -38.81
N ALA A 449 8.66 -18.37 -37.61
CA ALA A 449 8.00 -19.49 -36.96
C ALA A 449 6.52 -19.22 -36.70
N ILE A 450 6.17 -18.01 -36.25
CA ILE A 450 4.78 -17.58 -35.99
C ILE A 450 4.01 -17.45 -37.31
N ARG A 451 4.58 -16.79 -38.33
CA ARG A 451 3.91 -16.61 -39.64
C ARG A 451 3.65 -17.92 -40.35
N MET A 452 4.60 -18.85 -40.30
CA MET A 452 4.54 -20.12 -41.05
C MET A 452 4.03 -21.30 -40.23
N ASN A 453 3.68 -21.08 -38.94
CA ASN A 453 3.24 -22.11 -38.00
C ASN A 453 4.20 -23.33 -37.97
N VAL A 454 5.50 -23.05 -37.86
CA VAL A 454 6.56 -24.06 -37.93
C VAL A 454 6.49 -25.02 -36.73
N PRO A 455 6.68 -26.35 -36.92
CA PRO A 455 6.71 -27.32 -35.80
C PRO A 455 7.88 -27.08 -34.84
N ALA A 456 7.66 -27.37 -33.55
CA ALA A 456 8.64 -27.12 -32.48
C ALA A 456 10.01 -27.77 -32.72
N ALA A 457 10.05 -28.99 -33.28
CA ALA A 457 11.30 -29.68 -33.62
C ALA A 457 12.15 -28.91 -34.64
N THR A 458 11.50 -28.30 -35.63
CA THR A 458 12.18 -27.49 -36.67
C THR A 458 12.67 -26.17 -36.09
N ILE A 459 11.88 -25.52 -35.23
CA ILE A 459 12.32 -24.31 -34.51
C ILE A 459 13.55 -24.61 -33.67
N LYS A 460 13.55 -25.75 -32.96
CA LYS A 460 14.70 -26.20 -32.15
C LYS A 460 15.96 -26.33 -33.00
N GLN A 461 15.86 -27.01 -34.15
CA GLN A 461 16.99 -27.20 -35.04
C GLN A 461 17.60 -25.87 -35.50
N ARG A 462 16.77 -24.85 -35.77
CA ARG A 462 17.25 -23.51 -36.15
C ARG A 462 17.87 -22.79 -34.96
N LEU A 463 17.20 -22.77 -33.81
CA LEU A 463 17.67 -22.09 -32.61
C LEU A 463 18.98 -22.69 -32.07
N ASP A 464 19.16 -24.01 -32.13
CA ASP A 464 20.41 -24.69 -31.73
C ASP A 464 21.63 -24.22 -32.56
N THR A 465 21.44 -23.64 -33.74
CA THR A 465 22.55 -23.10 -34.56
C THR A 465 23.02 -21.72 -34.12
N ILE A 466 22.17 -20.95 -33.43
CA ILE A 466 22.47 -19.57 -33.01
C ILE A 466 22.65 -19.44 -31.50
N LEU A 467 21.96 -20.29 -30.71
CA LEU A 467 21.96 -20.19 -29.25
C LEU A 467 23.20 -20.85 -28.64
N PRO A 468 23.87 -20.17 -27.69
CA PRO A 468 24.98 -20.75 -26.93
C PRO A 468 24.51 -21.79 -25.90
N VAL A 469 23.25 -21.72 -25.46
CA VAL A 469 22.62 -22.67 -24.54
C VAL A 469 21.44 -23.32 -25.27
N PRO A 470 21.46 -24.65 -25.51
CA PRO A 470 20.38 -25.35 -26.21
C PRO A 470 19.03 -25.14 -25.52
N ILE A 471 17.98 -25.00 -26.31
CA ILE A 471 16.59 -24.90 -25.85
C ILE A 471 15.88 -26.25 -26.03
N THR A 472 15.02 -26.62 -25.10
CA THR A 472 14.23 -27.86 -25.15
C THR A 472 12.97 -27.71 -26.00
N ILE A 473 12.38 -28.83 -26.43
CA ILE A 473 11.11 -28.81 -27.18
C ILE A 473 9.97 -28.26 -26.30
N GLU A 474 9.93 -28.65 -25.02
CA GLU A 474 8.94 -28.19 -24.05
C GLU A 474 8.99 -26.66 -23.84
N GLU A 475 10.19 -26.08 -23.75
CA GLU A 475 10.39 -24.63 -23.69
C GLU A 475 9.91 -23.93 -24.98
N ILE A 476 10.16 -24.50 -26.16
CA ILE A 476 9.66 -23.95 -27.44
C ILE A 476 8.14 -23.99 -27.50
N GLU A 477 7.51 -25.08 -27.08
CA GLU A 477 6.05 -25.23 -27.05
C GLU A 477 5.43 -24.22 -26.08
N SER A 478 6.02 -24.08 -24.90
CA SER A 478 5.61 -23.10 -23.88
C SER A 478 5.75 -21.67 -24.36
N PHE A 479 6.87 -21.32 -24.99
CA PHE A 479 7.12 -20.00 -25.56
C PHE A 479 6.13 -19.69 -26.70
N THR A 480 5.87 -20.65 -27.58
CA THR A 480 4.88 -20.51 -28.67
C THR A 480 3.47 -20.30 -28.12
N ALA A 481 3.07 -21.08 -27.11
CA ALA A 481 1.77 -20.95 -26.46
C ALA A 481 1.63 -19.57 -25.78
N ALA A 482 2.67 -19.10 -25.10
CA ALA A 482 2.71 -17.79 -24.47
C ALA A 482 2.59 -16.66 -25.52
N LEU A 483 3.32 -16.73 -26.63
CA LEU A 483 3.19 -15.77 -27.73
C LEU A 483 1.79 -15.72 -28.32
N ARG A 484 1.13 -16.88 -28.50
CA ARG A 484 -0.27 -16.96 -28.96
C ARG A 484 -1.24 -16.37 -27.94
N MET A 485 -1.00 -16.61 -26.64
CA MET A 485 -1.77 -16.01 -25.55
C MET A 485 -1.65 -14.48 -25.56
N LEU A 486 -0.50 -13.93 -25.91
CA LEU A 486 -0.32 -12.48 -26.07
C LEU A 486 -0.92 -11.91 -27.39
N GLY A 487 -1.60 -12.74 -28.18
CA GLY A 487 -2.19 -12.39 -29.47
C GLY A 487 -3.22 -11.25 -29.41
N GLY A 488 -3.31 -10.48 -30.51
CA GLY A 488 -4.23 -9.33 -30.69
C GLY A 488 -3.53 -8.01 -31.00
N THR A 489 -2.34 -7.76 -30.42
CA THR A 489 -1.49 -6.59 -30.74
C THR A 489 0.02 -6.90 -30.74
N THR A 490 0.40 -8.19 -30.69
CA THR A 490 1.80 -8.60 -30.77
C THR A 490 2.42 -8.15 -32.10
N CYS A 491 3.54 -7.46 -32.01
CA CYS A 491 4.29 -6.91 -33.14
C CYS A 491 5.77 -7.23 -32.95
N ILE A 492 6.34 -7.94 -33.93
CA ILE A 492 7.78 -8.08 -34.09
C ILE A 492 8.20 -7.12 -35.19
N THR A 493 9.03 -6.15 -34.85
CA THR A 493 9.68 -5.27 -35.83
C THR A 493 11.09 -5.78 -36.06
N LEU A 494 11.42 -6.16 -37.29
CA LEU A 494 12.74 -6.65 -37.65
C LEU A 494 13.68 -5.50 -38.10
N PRO A 495 15.01 -5.68 -38.04
CA PRO A 495 15.97 -4.71 -38.55
C PRO A 495 15.78 -4.48 -40.05
N SER A 496 15.79 -3.22 -40.50
CA SER A 496 15.77 -2.91 -41.93
C SER A 496 17.17 -3.03 -42.54
N THR A 497 17.27 -3.65 -43.71
CA THR A 497 18.49 -3.74 -44.51
C THR A 497 18.79 -2.47 -45.32
N THR A 498 17.88 -1.48 -45.30
CA THR A 498 18.01 -0.23 -46.08
C THR A 498 18.78 0.84 -45.29
N PRO A 499 19.88 1.41 -45.83
CA PRO A 499 20.59 2.52 -45.18
C PRO A 499 19.64 3.72 -44.96
N GLY A 500 19.42 4.11 -43.70
CA GLY A 500 18.57 5.26 -43.33
C GLY A 500 17.15 4.93 -42.86
N ALA A 501 16.76 3.66 -42.77
CA ALA A 501 15.45 3.26 -42.23
C ALA A 501 15.32 3.51 -40.72
N ALA A 502 14.08 3.72 -40.26
CA ALA A 502 13.75 4.20 -38.92
C ALA A 502 14.09 3.23 -37.75
N ASN A 503 14.36 1.94 -38.01
CA ASN A 503 14.66 0.95 -36.98
C ASN A 503 15.89 0.09 -37.35
N PRO A 504 17.07 0.33 -36.72
CA PRO A 504 18.29 -0.42 -37.00
C PRO A 504 18.40 -1.77 -36.26
N ARG A 505 17.39 -2.16 -35.45
CA ARG A 505 17.40 -3.35 -34.57
C ARG A 505 16.03 -3.98 -34.44
N ALA A 506 15.98 -5.25 -34.04
CA ALA A 506 14.75 -5.94 -33.73
C ALA A 506 14.09 -5.34 -32.48
N ARG A 507 12.76 -5.35 -32.45
CA ARG A 507 11.94 -4.99 -31.29
C ARG A 507 10.74 -5.92 -31.22
N PHE A 508 10.46 -6.43 -30.03
CA PHE A 508 9.22 -7.13 -29.76
C PHE A 508 8.33 -6.29 -28.85
N HIS A 509 7.06 -6.21 -29.20
CA HIS A 509 6.05 -5.52 -28.43
C HIS A 509 4.78 -6.36 -28.39
N ALA A 510 4.25 -6.60 -27.21
CA ALA A 510 2.94 -7.21 -27.04
C ALA A 510 2.15 -6.43 -26.00
N MET A 511 0.86 -6.25 -26.24
CA MET A 511 -0.05 -5.61 -25.30
C MET A 511 -1.37 -6.36 -25.27
N ARG A 512 -1.88 -6.60 -24.08
CA ARG A 512 -3.16 -7.26 -23.89
C ARG A 512 -3.98 -6.50 -22.87
N MET A 513 -5.18 -6.15 -23.30
CA MET A 513 -6.15 -5.42 -22.50
C MET A 513 -7.38 -6.30 -22.28
N ILE A 514 -7.88 -6.24 -21.06
CA ILE A 514 -9.06 -6.95 -20.60
C ILE A 514 -10.00 -5.90 -20.00
N VAL A 515 -11.21 -5.82 -20.52
CA VAL A 515 -12.26 -4.89 -20.05
C VAL A 515 -13.43 -5.72 -19.54
N SER A 516 -13.93 -5.39 -18.35
CA SER A 516 -15.14 -5.98 -17.77
C SER A 516 -16.37 -5.48 -18.53
N ARG A 517 -17.29 -6.40 -18.84
CA ARG A 517 -18.49 -6.11 -19.63
C ARG A 517 -19.75 -5.89 -18.80
N SER A 518 -19.69 -6.19 -17.51
CA SER A 518 -20.74 -5.96 -16.52
C SER A 518 -20.13 -5.75 -15.13
N LEU A 519 -21.00 -5.50 -14.16
CA LEU A 519 -20.68 -5.46 -12.73
C LEU A 519 -20.85 -6.84 -12.06
N ASP A 520 -21.11 -7.89 -12.86
CA ASP A 520 -21.34 -9.22 -12.31
C ASP A 520 -20.03 -9.84 -11.85
N HIS A 521 -20.09 -10.58 -10.73
CA HIS A 521 -18.95 -11.31 -10.18
C HIS A 521 -18.29 -12.20 -11.24
N ALA A 522 -19.06 -12.87 -12.10
CA ALA A 522 -18.54 -13.73 -13.16
C ALA A 522 -17.65 -12.99 -14.19
N GLU A 523 -17.97 -11.74 -14.53
CA GLU A 523 -17.15 -10.95 -15.46
C GLU A 523 -15.86 -10.46 -14.79
N GLU A 524 -15.90 -10.12 -13.50
CA GLU A 524 -14.70 -9.79 -12.74
C GLU A 524 -13.80 -11.01 -12.55
N THR A 525 -14.39 -12.18 -12.25
CA THR A 525 -13.67 -13.46 -12.20
C THR A 525 -12.98 -13.75 -13.54
N ARG A 526 -13.68 -13.56 -14.68
CA ARG A 526 -13.08 -13.69 -16.01
C ARG A 526 -11.90 -12.74 -16.20
N LEU A 527 -12.00 -11.50 -15.70
CA LEU A 527 -10.92 -10.52 -15.76
C LEU A 527 -9.72 -10.99 -14.93
N ALA A 528 -9.92 -11.46 -13.70
CA ALA A 528 -8.88 -12.01 -12.83
C ALA A 528 -8.16 -13.21 -13.47
N THR A 529 -8.91 -14.19 -13.98
CA THR A 529 -8.34 -15.36 -14.68
C THR A 529 -7.51 -14.94 -15.88
N GLN A 530 -8.03 -14.03 -16.73
CA GLN A 530 -7.28 -13.57 -17.90
C GLN A 530 -6.05 -12.74 -17.52
N PHE A 531 -6.10 -11.98 -16.43
CA PHE A 531 -4.95 -11.25 -15.90
C PHE A 531 -3.81 -12.21 -15.52
N ILE A 532 -4.12 -13.24 -14.72
CA ILE A 532 -3.16 -14.28 -14.29
C ILE A 532 -2.54 -14.98 -15.50
N LEU A 533 -3.37 -15.47 -16.44
CA LEU A 533 -2.86 -16.19 -17.62
C LEU A 533 -2.01 -15.29 -18.54
N THR A 534 -2.36 -14.01 -18.66
CA THR A 534 -1.59 -13.05 -19.46
C THR A 534 -0.26 -12.72 -18.80
N MET A 535 -0.26 -12.49 -17.48
CA MET A 535 0.96 -12.20 -16.74
C MET A 535 1.92 -13.40 -16.75
N HIS A 536 1.39 -14.61 -16.60
CA HIS A 536 2.16 -15.85 -16.74
C HIS A 536 2.79 -15.98 -18.13
N ALA A 537 2.04 -15.71 -19.19
CA ALA A 537 2.58 -15.70 -20.55
C ALA A 537 3.71 -14.68 -20.75
N ILE A 538 3.59 -13.48 -20.18
CA ILE A 538 4.67 -12.47 -20.18
C ILE A 538 5.93 -13.02 -19.50
N LEU A 539 5.78 -13.65 -18.33
CA LEU A 539 6.92 -14.24 -17.61
C LEU A 539 7.54 -15.40 -18.39
N VAL A 540 6.76 -16.27 -19.03
CA VAL A 540 7.28 -17.37 -19.86
C VAL A 540 8.14 -16.82 -21.01
N VAL A 541 7.65 -15.81 -21.73
CA VAL A 541 8.40 -15.16 -22.82
C VAL A 541 9.70 -14.55 -22.28
N ALA A 542 9.61 -13.75 -21.24
CA ALA A 542 10.78 -13.07 -20.67
C ALA A 542 11.81 -14.06 -20.11
N ASN A 543 11.38 -15.05 -19.33
CA ASN A 543 12.26 -16.03 -18.69
C ASN A 543 13.00 -16.90 -19.71
N THR A 544 12.33 -17.28 -20.79
CA THR A 544 12.97 -18.03 -21.88
C THR A 544 14.08 -17.19 -22.52
N MET A 545 13.83 -15.89 -22.73
CA MET A 545 14.84 -14.97 -23.27
C MET A 545 16.01 -14.76 -22.29
N GLU A 546 15.76 -14.56 -21.00
CA GLU A 546 16.81 -14.44 -19.97
C GLU A 546 17.69 -15.71 -19.89
N ALA A 547 17.09 -16.88 -20.09
CA ALA A 547 17.79 -18.17 -20.01
C ALA A 547 18.74 -18.40 -21.19
N HIS A 548 18.31 -18.08 -22.42
CA HIS A 548 19.01 -18.48 -23.64
C HIS A 548 19.81 -17.37 -24.33
N LEU A 549 19.43 -16.09 -24.17
CA LEU A 549 20.09 -14.97 -24.85
C LEU A 549 21.33 -14.46 -24.07
N LYS A 550 22.31 -15.34 -23.86
CA LYS A 550 23.51 -15.06 -23.06
C LYS A 550 24.77 -14.96 -23.93
N ALA A 551 25.47 -13.83 -23.89
CA ALA A 551 26.80 -13.70 -24.47
C ALA A 551 27.89 -13.97 -23.42
N GLY A 552 28.90 -14.78 -23.76
CA GLY A 552 30.07 -14.99 -22.91
C GLY A 552 30.94 -13.74 -22.81
N THR A 553 31.63 -13.57 -21.68
CA THR A 553 32.56 -12.45 -21.49
C THR A 553 34.03 -12.87 -21.56
N SER A 554 34.88 -11.87 -21.75
CA SER A 554 36.35 -11.92 -21.87
C SER A 554 37.05 -13.03 -21.05
N ALA A 555 38.20 -13.48 -21.54
CA ALA A 555 39.10 -14.43 -20.87
C ALA A 555 39.47 -14.06 -19.42
N ALA A 556 39.30 -12.80 -19.01
CA ALA A 556 39.52 -12.33 -17.63
C ALA A 556 38.47 -12.84 -16.62
N TYR A 557 37.27 -13.24 -17.06
CA TYR A 557 36.19 -13.73 -16.19
C TYR A 557 35.52 -14.99 -16.76
N PRO A 558 36.21 -16.15 -16.78
CA PRO A 558 35.66 -17.40 -17.31
C PRO A 558 34.37 -17.81 -16.58
N GLY A 559 33.29 -18.01 -17.32
CA GLY A 559 31.98 -18.40 -16.78
C GLY A 559 31.01 -17.24 -16.49
N TRP A 560 31.40 -15.99 -16.71
CA TRP A 560 30.49 -14.84 -16.60
C TRP A 560 29.78 -14.58 -17.94
N CYS A 561 28.45 -14.54 -17.91
CA CYS A 561 27.59 -14.30 -19.06
C CYS A 561 26.77 -13.01 -18.88
N ILE A 562 26.56 -12.27 -19.97
CA ILE A 562 25.69 -11.09 -20.00
C ILE A 562 24.49 -11.41 -20.91
N GLY A 563 23.28 -11.20 -20.42
CA GLY A 563 22.05 -11.36 -21.18
C GLY A 563 21.04 -10.24 -20.90
N PRO A 564 19.82 -10.33 -21.48
CA PRO A 564 18.72 -9.46 -21.12
C PRO A 564 18.15 -9.84 -19.74
N ASP A 565 17.61 -8.86 -19.00
CA ASP A 565 16.92 -9.06 -17.73
C ASP A 565 15.53 -8.40 -17.76
N LEU A 566 14.53 -9.04 -17.15
CA LEU A 566 13.17 -8.51 -17.00
C LEU A 566 13.06 -7.50 -15.86
N GLY A 567 12.50 -6.33 -16.18
CA GLY A 567 11.89 -5.42 -15.21
C GLY A 567 10.38 -5.26 -15.47
N ILE A 568 9.59 -5.29 -14.42
CA ILE A 568 8.15 -5.09 -14.38
C ILE A 568 7.91 -3.70 -13.79
N PHE A 569 7.14 -2.87 -14.48
CA PHE A 569 6.89 -1.48 -14.11
C PHE A 569 5.40 -1.26 -13.93
N TYR A 570 5.07 -0.41 -12.97
CA TYR A 570 3.72 0.07 -12.74
C TYR A 570 3.78 1.58 -12.45
N TRP A 571 2.65 2.27 -12.57
CA TRP A 571 2.64 3.71 -12.33
C TRP A 571 2.82 4.03 -10.85
N GLY A 572 1.97 3.53 -9.94
CA GLY A 572 2.10 3.73 -8.49
C GLY A 572 1.42 2.60 -7.70
N GLU A 573 1.65 2.55 -6.39
CA GLU A 573 1.21 1.45 -5.50
C GLU A 573 -0.28 1.13 -5.59
N ASP A 574 -1.13 2.12 -5.88
CA ASP A 574 -2.57 1.95 -6.11
C ASP A 574 -2.89 0.89 -7.18
N GLN A 575 -2.00 0.71 -8.16
CA GLN A 575 -2.14 -0.32 -9.19
C GLN A 575 -1.92 -1.72 -8.63
N LEU A 576 -1.01 -1.88 -7.67
CA LEU A 576 -0.78 -3.16 -7.00
C LEU A 576 -1.90 -3.48 -6.02
N ASP A 577 -2.34 -2.50 -5.24
CA ASP A 577 -3.48 -2.65 -4.31
C ASP A 577 -4.74 -3.13 -5.04
N ASN A 578 -5.05 -2.53 -6.20
CA ASN A 578 -6.18 -2.94 -7.02
C ASN A 578 -6.03 -4.36 -7.58
N ILE A 579 -4.82 -4.78 -7.94
CA ILE A 579 -4.55 -6.16 -8.41
C ILE A 579 -4.69 -7.14 -7.25
N GLU A 580 -4.16 -6.81 -6.07
CA GLU A 580 -4.28 -7.62 -4.86
C GLU A 580 -5.75 -7.83 -4.52
N LEU A 581 -6.53 -6.76 -4.39
CA LEU A 581 -7.97 -6.83 -4.11
C LEU A 581 -8.73 -7.67 -5.15
N LEU A 582 -8.41 -7.52 -6.44
CA LEU A 582 -8.99 -8.34 -7.49
C LEU A 582 -8.68 -9.83 -7.28
N LEU A 583 -7.43 -10.18 -7.01
CA LEU A 583 -7.03 -11.58 -6.85
C LEU A 583 -7.56 -12.19 -5.57
N GLU A 584 -7.59 -11.44 -4.47
CA GLU A 584 -8.13 -11.86 -3.18
C GLU A 584 -9.62 -12.21 -3.27
N ARG A 585 -10.44 -11.33 -3.87
CA ARG A 585 -11.88 -11.58 -4.06
C ARG A 585 -12.16 -12.87 -4.83
N HIS A 586 -11.32 -13.19 -5.82
CA HIS A 586 -11.55 -14.31 -6.73
C HIS A 586 -10.67 -15.53 -6.44
N VAL A 587 -9.93 -15.55 -5.32
CA VAL A 587 -8.94 -16.58 -5.02
C VAL A 587 -9.53 -17.99 -5.00
N ALA A 588 -10.74 -18.16 -4.46
CA ALA A 588 -11.41 -19.46 -4.41
C ALA A 588 -11.70 -20.01 -5.82
N HIS A 589 -12.10 -19.13 -6.74
CA HIS A 589 -12.31 -19.51 -8.13
C HIS A 589 -11.00 -19.82 -8.84
N LEU A 590 -9.97 -18.98 -8.65
CA LEU A 590 -8.66 -19.16 -9.26
C LEU A 590 -8.00 -20.49 -8.83
N ILE A 591 -8.17 -20.90 -7.57
CA ILE A 591 -7.70 -22.19 -7.05
C ILE A 591 -8.45 -23.37 -7.70
N ALA A 592 -9.74 -23.21 -7.98
CA ALA A 592 -10.57 -24.26 -8.58
C ALA A 592 -10.34 -24.41 -10.10
N ASP A 593 -9.83 -23.38 -10.77
CA ASP A 593 -9.53 -23.40 -12.21
C ASP A 593 -8.22 -24.18 -12.49
N PRO A 594 -8.27 -25.28 -13.27
CA PRO A 594 -7.11 -26.14 -13.51
C PRO A 594 -6.01 -25.50 -14.36
N VAL A 595 -6.29 -24.40 -15.05
CA VAL A 595 -5.32 -23.64 -15.87
C VAL A 595 -4.82 -22.42 -15.12
N ALA A 596 -5.71 -21.70 -14.43
CA ALA A 596 -5.34 -20.50 -13.68
C ALA A 596 -4.52 -20.82 -12.43
N TRP A 597 -4.83 -21.90 -11.70
CA TRP A 597 -4.14 -22.24 -10.47
C TRP A 597 -2.62 -22.50 -10.65
N PRO A 598 -2.16 -23.33 -11.60
CA PRO A 598 -0.73 -23.48 -11.86
C PRO A 598 -0.04 -22.18 -12.25
N ALA A 599 -0.68 -21.37 -13.11
CA ALA A 599 -0.16 -20.07 -13.50
C ALA A 599 -0.06 -19.10 -12.31
N MET A 600 -1.03 -19.14 -11.39
CA MET A 600 -1.04 -18.34 -10.17
C MET A 600 0.06 -18.78 -9.21
N LEU A 601 0.32 -20.08 -9.06
CA LEU A 601 1.43 -20.59 -8.26
C LEU A 601 2.79 -20.09 -8.78
N ASP A 602 3.00 -20.19 -10.10
CA ASP A 602 4.21 -19.67 -10.74
C ASP A 602 4.35 -18.15 -10.53
N LEU A 603 3.25 -17.40 -10.58
CA LEU A 603 3.26 -15.96 -10.33
C LEU A 603 3.50 -15.58 -8.87
N ILE A 604 2.93 -16.33 -7.92
CA ILE A 604 3.10 -16.10 -6.48
C ILE A 604 4.57 -16.24 -6.09
N GLU A 605 5.30 -17.20 -6.66
CA GLU A 605 6.75 -17.30 -6.47
C GLU A 605 7.45 -15.98 -6.82
N TRP A 606 6.98 -15.30 -7.88
CA TRP A 606 7.52 -14.04 -8.41
C TRP A 606 7.08 -12.77 -7.68
N ILE A 607 5.80 -12.70 -7.29
CA ILE A 607 5.16 -11.44 -6.90
C ILE A 607 5.03 -11.33 -5.38
N THR A 608 4.75 -12.41 -4.66
CA THR A 608 4.34 -12.32 -3.25
C THR A 608 5.54 -12.04 -2.35
N PRO A 609 5.66 -10.85 -1.76
CA PRO A 609 6.86 -10.48 -1.00
C PRO A 609 7.09 -11.41 0.21
N SER A 610 6.05 -11.86 0.91
CA SER A 610 6.21 -12.76 2.06
C SER A 610 6.75 -14.17 1.74
N ALA A 611 6.71 -14.61 0.48
CA ALA A 611 7.37 -15.83 0.01
C ALA A 611 8.59 -15.55 -0.88
N SER A 612 8.55 -14.46 -1.66
CA SER A 612 9.55 -14.02 -2.65
C SER A 612 10.68 -13.17 -2.05
N GLU A 613 10.42 -12.37 -1.02
CA GLU A 613 11.46 -11.72 -0.19
C GLU A 613 12.15 -12.75 0.71
N VAL A 614 11.37 -13.75 1.12
CA VAL A 614 11.78 -14.93 1.89
C VAL A 614 12.65 -15.83 0.98
N SER A 615 12.29 -15.99 -0.30
CA SER A 615 13.07 -16.77 -1.28
C SER A 615 14.10 -15.99 -2.08
N HIS A 616 14.11 -14.65 -2.12
CA HIS A 616 15.01 -13.86 -2.98
C HIS A 616 15.46 -12.54 -2.34
N PRO A 617 15.97 -12.54 -1.09
CA PRO A 617 16.25 -11.31 -0.35
C PRO A 617 17.38 -10.45 -0.88
N TYR A 618 18.31 -10.99 -1.67
CA TYR A 618 19.51 -10.21 -2.01
C TYR A 618 19.26 -9.18 -3.10
N GLN A 619 18.03 -9.12 -3.62
CA GLN A 619 17.71 -8.35 -4.82
C GLN A 619 16.19 -8.43 -5.08
N HIS A 620 15.43 -7.45 -4.61
CA HIS A 620 13.97 -7.39 -4.77
C HIS A 620 13.50 -6.81 -6.11
N LYS A 621 14.42 -6.31 -6.93
CA LYS A 621 14.05 -5.36 -7.97
C LYS A 621 13.84 -6.02 -9.30
N LYS A 622 12.81 -6.86 -9.40
CA LYS A 622 12.17 -7.11 -10.71
C LYS A 622 10.93 -6.26 -10.90
N ILE A 623 10.37 -5.69 -9.84
CA ILE A 623 9.19 -4.82 -9.87
C ILE A 623 9.63 -3.40 -9.49
N PHE A 624 9.17 -2.39 -10.23
CA PHE A 624 9.66 -1.00 -10.16
C PHE A 624 8.53 0.02 -10.23
N ASP A 625 8.58 1.02 -9.32
CA ASP A 625 7.60 2.09 -9.21
C ASP A 625 8.04 3.34 -9.99
N LEU A 626 7.31 3.67 -11.07
CA LEU A 626 7.60 4.86 -11.88
C LEU A 626 7.23 6.17 -11.16
N LYS A 627 6.12 6.20 -10.42
CA LYS A 627 5.66 7.39 -9.68
C LYS A 627 6.50 7.59 -8.43
N GLY A 628 6.89 6.52 -7.74
CA GLY A 628 7.85 6.56 -6.64
C GLY A 628 9.16 7.21 -7.07
N PHE A 629 9.72 6.82 -8.22
CA PHE A 629 10.88 7.52 -8.80
C PHE A 629 10.58 9.00 -9.09
N ALA A 630 9.45 9.29 -9.74
CA ALA A 630 9.10 10.67 -10.07
C ALA A 630 8.98 11.54 -8.80
N GLN A 631 8.27 11.07 -7.79
CA GLN A 631 7.97 11.80 -6.56
C GLN A 631 9.19 12.05 -5.67
N THR A 632 10.19 11.17 -5.70
CA THR A 632 11.39 11.23 -4.83
C THR A 632 12.59 11.88 -5.51
N VAL A 633 12.63 11.93 -6.85
CA VAL A 633 13.80 12.39 -7.60
C VAL A 633 13.52 13.63 -8.46
N LEU A 634 12.31 13.79 -8.99
CA LEU A 634 12.02 14.81 -10.00
C LEU A 634 11.28 16.00 -9.40
N GLY A 635 11.54 17.18 -9.97
CA GLY A 635 10.72 18.36 -9.79
C GLY A 635 9.90 18.54 -11.04
N LEU A 636 8.57 18.48 -10.92
CA LEU A 636 7.67 18.59 -12.06
C LEU A 636 6.73 19.78 -11.90
N PRO A 637 6.38 20.48 -12.99
CA PRO A 637 5.42 21.59 -12.98
C PRO A 637 3.98 21.09 -12.85
N CYS A 638 3.72 20.29 -11.82
CA CYS A 638 2.42 19.68 -11.52
C CYS A 638 1.95 20.12 -10.14
N VAL A 639 0.64 20.22 -9.98
CA VAL A 639 0.00 20.62 -8.73
C VAL A 639 -0.78 19.43 -8.17
N ILE A 640 -0.99 19.41 -6.86
CA ILE A 640 -1.76 18.38 -6.14
C ILE A 640 -1.08 17.01 -6.11
N ASN A 641 -0.87 16.38 -7.28
CA ASN A 641 -0.28 15.04 -7.41
C ASN A 641 0.71 14.97 -8.58
N TYR A 642 1.62 14.01 -8.50
CA TYR A 642 2.45 13.59 -9.64
C TYR A 642 1.65 12.59 -10.45
N THR A 643 1.11 13.05 -11.57
CA THR A 643 0.29 12.21 -12.43
C THR A 643 1.00 11.77 -13.69
N TRP A 644 0.69 10.58 -14.20
CA TRP A 644 1.33 10.11 -15.44
C TRP A 644 1.11 11.06 -16.62
N PRO A 645 -0.06 11.74 -16.79
CA PRO A 645 -0.23 12.70 -17.88
C PRO A 645 0.60 13.98 -17.69
N ASP A 646 0.73 14.47 -16.46
CA ASP A 646 1.54 15.67 -16.19
C ASP A 646 3.04 15.38 -16.34
N VAL A 647 3.49 14.19 -15.94
CA VAL A 647 4.86 13.71 -16.17
C VAL A 647 5.12 13.55 -17.67
N ALA A 648 4.19 12.96 -18.42
CA ALA A 648 4.28 12.86 -19.87
C ALA A 648 4.40 14.23 -20.52
N ARG A 649 3.57 15.21 -20.11
CA ARG A 649 3.61 16.59 -20.62
C ARG A 649 4.91 17.30 -20.28
N ALA A 650 5.48 17.06 -19.09
CA ALA A 650 6.77 17.61 -18.70
C ALA A 650 7.94 17.03 -19.52
N ILE A 651 7.84 15.76 -19.93
CA ILE A 651 8.84 15.09 -20.77
C ILE A 651 8.69 15.49 -22.23
N ASP A 652 7.46 15.56 -22.72
CA ASP A 652 7.06 15.91 -24.08
C ASP A 652 5.97 16.99 -24.03
N PRO A 653 6.33 18.27 -24.20
CA PRO A 653 5.38 19.38 -24.19
C PRO A 653 4.26 19.28 -25.24
N GLY A 654 4.45 18.47 -26.29
CA GLY A 654 3.42 18.19 -27.31
C GLY A 654 2.42 17.11 -26.90
N PHE A 655 2.60 16.48 -25.74
CA PHE A 655 1.71 15.42 -25.25
C PHE A 655 0.31 15.97 -24.96
N LEU A 656 -0.69 15.35 -25.59
CA LEU A 656 -2.10 15.67 -25.42
C LEU A 656 -2.82 14.50 -24.78
N ILE A 657 -3.62 14.80 -23.75
CA ILE A 657 -4.52 13.86 -23.11
C ILE A 657 -5.93 14.45 -23.09
N SER A 658 -6.92 13.59 -23.28
CA SER A 658 -8.31 14.01 -23.25
C SER A 658 -8.80 14.12 -21.80
N THR A 659 -9.10 15.35 -21.36
CA THR A 659 -9.75 15.63 -20.07
C THR A 659 -11.18 15.11 -19.97
N LYS A 660 -11.72 14.60 -21.09
CA LYS A 660 -12.97 13.85 -21.12
C LYS A 660 -12.82 12.54 -20.35
N TYR A 661 -11.77 11.75 -20.62
CA TYR A 661 -11.63 10.39 -20.07
C TYR A 661 -10.72 10.30 -18.84
N TRP A 662 -9.85 11.29 -18.66
CA TRP A 662 -8.87 11.32 -17.58
C TRP A 662 -9.09 12.53 -16.69
N VAL A 663 -9.09 12.31 -15.38
CA VAL A 663 -9.36 13.37 -14.41
C VAL A 663 -8.11 14.23 -14.22
N PRO A 664 -8.13 15.55 -14.52
CA PRO A 664 -6.95 16.40 -14.41
C PRO A 664 -6.37 16.43 -12.99
N HIS A 665 -5.04 16.30 -12.86
CA HIS A 665 -4.31 16.21 -11.58
C HIS A 665 -4.54 14.92 -10.77
N TYR A 666 -5.16 13.89 -11.38
CA TYR A 666 -5.30 12.55 -10.79
C TYR A 666 -4.96 11.45 -11.81
N ASP A 667 -4.68 10.24 -11.32
CA ASP A 667 -4.04 9.16 -12.10
C ASP A 667 -4.97 8.17 -12.80
N TYR A 668 -6.25 8.27 -12.51
CA TYR A 668 -7.24 7.26 -12.89
C TYR A 668 -8.10 7.68 -14.07
N PHE A 669 -8.54 6.65 -14.79
CA PHE A 669 -9.57 6.75 -15.80
C PHE A 669 -10.90 7.08 -15.13
N ASP A 670 -11.71 7.94 -15.75
CA ASP A 670 -13.02 8.28 -15.23
C ASP A 670 -14.00 7.11 -15.43
N TYR A 671 -14.18 6.29 -14.38
CA TYR A 671 -15.03 5.09 -14.38
C TYR A 671 -16.47 5.36 -14.84
N ARG A 672 -16.95 6.60 -14.81
CA ARG A 672 -18.29 6.98 -15.29
C ARG A 672 -18.46 6.71 -16.79
N PHE A 673 -17.38 6.74 -17.58
CA PHE A 673 -17.43 6.32 -18.99
C PHE A 673 -17.64 4.81 -19.14
N TRP A 674 -17.10 4.02 -18.22
CA TRP A 674 -17.37 2.59 -18.18
C TRP A 674 -18.84 2.34 -17.78
N HIS A 675 -19.38 3.07 -16.80
CA HIS A 675 -20.81 3.00 -16.46
C HIS A 675 -21.72 3.35 -17.65
N GLN A 676 -21.40 4.41 -18.41
CA GLN A 676 -22.14 4.72 -19.64
C GLN A 676 -22.04 3.60 -20.69
N PHE A 677 -20.88 2.93 -20.78
CA PHE A 677 -20.72 1.76 -21.65
C PHE A 677 -21.58 0.58 -21.18
N LEU A 678 -21.73 0.37 -19.87
CA LEU A 678 -22.61 -0.67 -19.32
C LEU A 678 -24.07 -0.38 -19.64
N ASP A 679 -24.51 0.87 -19.44
CA ASP A 679 -25.87 1.36 -19.69
C ASP A 679 -26.27 1.42 -21.17
N GLU A 680 -25.30 1.53 -22.07
CA GLU A 680 -25.61 1.63 -23.50
C GLU A 680 -26.26 0.32 -24.01
N THR A 681 -27.43 0.50 -24.62
CA THR A 681 -28.26 -0.58 -25.18
C THR A 681 -28.03 -0.77 -26.67
N ASP A 682 -27.61 0.28 -27.38
CA ASP A 682 -27.26 0.22 -28.79
C ASP A 682 -25.92 -0.48 -28.99
N ALA A 683 -25.93 -1.64 -29.66
CA ALA A 683 -24.75 -2.47 -29.85
C ALA A 683 -23.60 -1.77 -30.60
N SER A 684 -23.91 -0.88 -31.55
CA SER A 684 -22.91 -0.15 -32.34
C SER A 684 -22.22 0.92 -31.50
N LYS A 685 -23.00 1.71 -30.76
CA LYS A 685 -22.47 2.70 -29.82
C LYS A 685 -21.69 2.03 -28.70
N LYS A 686 -22.21 0.94 -28.14
CA LYS A 686 -21.54 0.15 -27.10
C LYS A 686 -20.17 -0.37 -27.58
N ALA A 687 -20.10 -0.89 -28.80
CA ALA A 687 -18.85 -1.33 -29.41
C ALA A 687 -17.87 -0.15 -29.65
N ALA A 688 -18.37 1.00 -30.12
CA ALA A 688 -17.55 2.20 -30.30
C ALA A 688 -16.99 2.74 -28.98
N MET A 689 -17.79 2.69 -27.90
CA MET A 689 -17.37 3.06 -26.55
C MET A 689 -16.33 2.10 -25.99
N ALA A 690 -16.52 0.78 -26.15
CA ALA A 690 -15.52 -0.22 -25.78
C ALA A 690 -14.19 -0.01 -26.51
N ALA A 691 -14.24 0.27 -27.82
CA ALA A 691 -13.05 0.58 -28.61
C ALA A 691 -12.36 1.86 -28.14
N GLU A 692 -13.12 2.89 -27.75
CA GLU A 692 -12.56 4.14 -27.23
C GLU A 692 -11.92 3.97 -25.85
N ILE A 693 -12.59 3.29 -24.91
CA ILE A 693 -12.00 2.88 -23.64
C ILE A 693 -10.67 2.16 -23.91
N GLY A 694 -10.67 1.24 -24.89
CA GLY A 694 -9.48 0.51 -25.28
C GLY A 694 -8.36 1.38 -25.83
N ARG A 695 -8.69 2.37 -26.67
CA ARG A 695 -7.71 3.35 -27.19
C ARG A 695 -7.09 4.18 -26.07
N GLN A 696 -7.88 4.62 -25.09
CA GLN A 696 -7.39 5.46 -23.99
C GLN A 696 -6.44 4.70 -23.06
N VAL A 697 -6.78 3.47 -22.69
CA VAL A 697 -5.91 2.63 -21.84
C VAL A 697 -4.64 2.23 -22.60
N SER A 698 -4.76 1.86 -23.87
CA SER A 698 -3.61 1.60 -24.74
C SER A 698 -2.71 2.83 -24.90
N HIS A 699 -3.28 4.04 -24.86
CA HIS A 699 -2.52 5.28 -24.87
C HIS A 699 -1.77 5.50 -23.54
N LYS A 700 -2.41 5.25 -22.38
CA LYS A 700 -1.74 5.24 -21.06
C LYS A 700 -0.55 4.28 -21.06
N MET A 701 -0.73 3.02 -21.47
CA MET A 701 0.34 2.00 -21.46
C MET A 701 1.56 2.39 -22.29
N ARG A 702 1.33 2.84 -23.54
CA ARG A 702 2.43 3.33 -24.40
C ARG A 702 3.10 4.57 -23.81
N THR A 703 2.34 5.42 -23.15
CA THR A 703 2.87 6.62 -22.48
C THR A 703 3.71 6.26 -21.27
N LEU A 704 3.27 5.32 -20.41
CA LEU A 704 4.06 4.80 -19.30
C LEU A 704 5.39 4.19 -19.78
N ASN A 705 5.36 3.44 -20.89
CA ASN A 705 6.58 2.91 -21.51
C ASN A 705 7.54 4.03 -21.97
N THR A 706 6.96 5.09 -22.55
CA THR A 706 7.70 6.27 -23.00
C THR A 706 8.29 7.04 -21.82
N ILE A 707 7.51 7.22 -20.76
CA ILE A 707 7.96 7.83 -19.50
C ILE A 707 9.15 7.04 -18.96
N ARG A 708 9.01 5.71 -18.77
CA ARG A 708 10.12 4.85 -18.32
C ARG A 708 11.38 5.10 -19.15
N TYR A 709 11.29 4.94 -20.47
CA TYR A 709 12.44 5.11 -21.37
C TYR A 709 13.07 6.51 -21.28
N LYS A 710 12.24 7.55 -21.24
CA LYS A 710 12.69 8.94 -21.15
C LYS A 710 13.33 9.25 -19.80
N LEU A 711 12.81 8.72 -18.70
CA LEU A 711 13.41 8.86 -17.37
C LEU A 711 14.75 8.12 -17.28
N GLN A 712 14.82 6.87 -17.77
CA GLN A 712 16.06 6.09 -17.86
C GLN A 712 17.17 6.82 -18.66
N SER A 713 16.80 7.52 -19.73
CA SER A 713 17.74 8.28 -20.57
C SER A 713 18.10 9.67 -20.01
N ARG A 714 17.11 10.46 -19.56
CA ARG A 714 17.29 11.87 -19.15
C ARG A 714 17.77 12.01 -17.71
N ALA A 715 17.31 11.14 -16.81
CA ALA A 715 17.68 11.18 -15.39
C ALA A 715 18.84 10.23 -15.07
N ARG A 716 19.64 9.85 -16.07
CA ARG A 716 20.73 8.87 -15.91
C ARG A 716 21.74 9.22 -14.82
N SER A 717 21.99 10.52 -14.59
CA SER A 717 22.88 11.00 -13.52
C SER A 717 22.29 10.87 -12.12
N ALA A 718 20.96 10.68 -12.01
CA ALA A 718 20.24 10.49 -10.77
C ALA A 718 19.85 9.02 -10.53
N LEU A 719 20.18 8.12 -11.47
CA LEU A 719 19.94 6.68 -11.36
C LEU A 719 21.22 6.00 -10.89
N SER A 720 21.11 5.14 -9.87
CA SER A 720 22.24 4.32 -9.47
C SER A 720 22.67 3.40 -10.62
N SER A 721 23.97 3.33 -10.87
CA SER A 721 24.55 2.39 -11.84
C SER A 721 24.36 0.92 -11.43
N HIS A 722 24.06 0.70 -10.14
CA HIS A 722 23.86 -0.59 -9.50
C HIS A 722 22.39 -0.97 -9.32
N ALA A 723 21.45 -0.07 -9.58
CA ALA A 723 20.02 -0.39 -9.65
C ALA A 723 19.75 -1.21 -10.92
N LYS A 724 19.84 -2.53 -10.87
CA LYS A 724 19.60 -3.40 -12.04
C LYS A 724 18.53 -4.43 -11.71
N PRO A 725 17.75 -4.87 -12.71
CA PRO A 725 16.91 -6.02 -12.53
C PRO A 725 17.75 -7.23 -12.15
N VAL A 726 17.16 -8.06 -11.33
CA VAL A 726 17.77 -9.29 -10.83
C VAL A 726 17.73 -10.31 -11.94
N THR A 727 18.83 -11.00 -12.18
CA THR A 727 18.86 -12.04 -13.22
C THR A 727 18.00 -13.23 -12.79
N LEU A 728 17.33 -13.89 -13.73
CA LEU A 728 16.55 -15.12 -13.47
C LEU A 728 17.37 -16.19 -12.74
N GLU A 729 18.65 -16.32 -13.07
CA GLU A 729 19.56 -17.28 -12.45
C GLU A 729 19.81 -16.94 -10.97
N THR A 730 20.07 -15.67 -10.67
CA THR A 730 20.24 -15.20 -9.28
C THR A 730 18.98 -15.41 -8.48
N TYR A 731 17.83 -15.06 -9.08
CA TYR A 731 16.52 -15.30 -8.52
C TYR A 731 16.32 -16.81 -8.22
N ARG A 732 16.42 -17.70 -9.20
CA ARG A 732 16.22 -19.15 -9.00
C ARG A 732 17.27 -19.86 -8.11
N SER A 733 18.44 -19.27 -7.87
CA SER A 733 19.54 -19.91 -7.12
C SER A 733 19.35 -19.97 -5.60
N VAL A 734 18.28 -19.37 -5.07
CA VAL A 734 18.13 -19.12 -3.64
C VAL A 734 17.40 -20.20 -2.84
N PRO A 735 16.36 -20.90 -3.34
CA PRO A 735 15.63 -21.88 -2.54
C PRO A 735 16.54 -22.97 -1.95
N LEU A 736 16.23 -23.43 -0.74
CA LEU A 736 16.84 -24.67 -0.23
C LEU A 736 16.41 -25.84 -1.11
N ASP A 737 17.25 -26.86 -1.16
CA ASP A 737 16.92 -28.12 -1.83
C ASP A 737 15.60 -28.72 -1.27
N SER A 738 14.80 -29.36 -2.13
CA SER A 738 13.50 -29.95 -1.75
C SER A 738 13.63 -31.11 -0.75
N THR A 739 14.83 -31.64 -0.56
CA THR A 739 15.17 -32.62 0.49
C THR A 739 15.07 -32.04 1.91
N PHE A 740 15.13 -30.71 2.08
CA PHE A 740 14.98 -30.06 3.37
C PHE A 740 13.51 -30.01 3.81
N HIS A 741 13.25 -30.19 5.10
CA HIS A 741 11.89 -30.17 5.65
C HIS A 741 11.31 -28.74 5.70
N PRO A 742 9.98 -28.55 5.75
CA PRO A 742 9.35 -27.23 5.65
C PRO A 742 9.80 -26.21 6.69
N ILE A 743 10.05 -26.61 7.94
CA ILE A 743 10.57 -25.71 8.98
C ILE A 743 11.96 -25.16 8.63
N ALA A 744 12.84 -25.95 8.00
CA ALA A 744 14.18 -25.51 7.60
C ALA A 744 14.11 -24.49 6.47
N HIS A 745 13.19 -24.70 5.52
CA HIS A 745 12.82 -23.70 4.52
C HIS A 745 12.38 -22.42 5.21
N ALA A 746 11.40 -22.47 6.12
CA ALA A 746 10.93 -21.27 6.83
C ALA A 746 12.05 -20.52 7.54
N TRP A 747 12.96 -21.21 8.25
CA TRP A 747 14.08 -20.56 8.95
C TRP A 747 15.10 -19.91 8.03
N TYR A 748 15.58 -20.65 7.01
CA TYR A 748 16.53 -20.10 6.06
C TYR A 748 15.94 -18.89 5.36
N MET A 749 14.68 -18.99 4.98
CA MET A 749 14.02 -17.98 4.18
C MET A 749 13.62 -16.75 5.01
N TYR A 750 13.25 -16.92 6.30
CA TYR A 750 13.06 -15.79 7.23
C TYR A 750 14.38 -15.05 7.51
N SER A 751 15.49 -15.78 7.68
CA SER A 751 16.81 -15.19 7.84
C SER A 751 17.22 -14.37 6.61
N ARG A 752 16.96 -14.94 5.44
CA ARG A 752 17.14 -14.32 4.12
C ARG A 752 16.34 -13.01 4.05
N LEU A 753 15.02 -13.05 4.28
CA LEU A 753 14.14 -11.86 4.33
C LEU A 753 14.65 -10.78 5.30
N SER A 754 15.00 -11.17 6.52
CA SER A 754 15.46 -10.19 7.51
C SER A 754 16.76 -9.51 7.07
N GLY A 755 17.66 -10.23 6.41
CA GLY A 755 18.86 -9.64 5.82
C GLY A 755 18.53 -8.69 4.66
N ALA A 756 17.59 -9.09 3.81
CA ALA A 756 17.02 -8.28 2.72
C ALA A 756 16.51 -6.93 3.17
N MET A 757 15.62 -6.93 4.17
CA MET A 757 14.97 -5.72 4.67
C MET A 757 16.01 -4.77 5.25
N GLN A 758 16.98 -5.31 6.01
CA GLN A 758 18.07 -4.51 6.55
C GLN A 758 18.97 -3.94 5.45
N GLU A 759 19.26 -4.71 4.41
CA GLU A 759 20.01 -4.25 3.22
C GLU A 759 19.23 -3.16 2.48
N MET A 760 17.93 -3.32 2.30
CA MET A 760 17.04 -2.34 1.68
C MET A 760 16.97 -1.04 2.47
N ASP A 761 16.78 -1.11 3.79
CA ASP A 761 16.72 0.06 4.67
C ASP A 761 18.06 0.84 4.63
N ALA A 762 19.18 0.14 4.68
CA ALA A 762 20.51 0.77 4.59
C ALA A 762 20.77 1.38 3.20
N ASP A 763 20.32 0.71 2.12
CA ASP A 763 20.40 1.24 0.77
C ASP A 763 19.52 2.50 0.62
N ASP A 764 18.31 2.51 1.16
CA ASP A 764 17.41 3.66 1.12
C ASP A 764 18.02 4.89 1.82
N VAL A 765 18.54 4.68 3.04
CA VAL A 765 19.28 5.72 3.79
C VAL A 765 20.50 6.24 3.01
N ARG A 766 21.17 5.38 2.25
CA ARG A 766 22.35 5.76 1.46
C ARG A 766 22.01 6.51 0.17
N THR A 767 20.84 6.22 -0.39
CA THR A 767 20.32 6.90 -1.59
C THR A 767 19.79 8.29 -1.33
N THR A 768 19.42 8.55 -0.07
CA THR A 768 19.07 9.85 0.44
C THR A 768 20.31 10.60 0.97
N PHE A 769 20.24 11.93 1.06
CA PHE A 769 21.38 12.74 1.49
C PHE A 769 21.51 12.70 3.03
N PRO A 770 22.69 12.44 3.63
CA PRO A 770 22.83 12.34 5.09
C PRO A 770 22.54 13.63 5.85
N ASP A 771 22.86 14.81 5.28
CA ASP A 771 22.48 16.10 5.87
C ASP A 771 20.93 16.29 5.91
N ARG A 772 20.16 15.33 5.36
CA ARG A 772 18.76 15.44 4.95
C ARG A 772 17.99 14.11 5.06
N ALA A 773 18.39 13.16 5.90
CA ALA A 773 17.67 11.91 6.10
C ALA A 773 17.17 11.84 7.55
N ILE A 774 15.90 12.22 7.81
CA ILE A 774 15.37 12.31 9.17
C ILE A 774 14.29 11.26 9.39
N GLY A 775 14.76 10.13 9.91
CA GLY A 775 13.96 9.14 10.62
C GLY A 775 14.69 8.66 11.87
N LYS A 776 15.36 9.58 12.60
CA LYS A 776 16.59 9.34 13.41
C LYS A 776 17.76 9.22 12.45
N LEU A 777 18.78 10.06 12.59
CA LEU A 777 19.87 10.13 11.60
C LEU A 777 20.59 8.76 11.61
N ASP A 778 20.33 7.89 10.65
CA ASP A 778 21.05 6.60 10.54
C ASP A 778 22.35 6.75 9.72
N ALA A 779 22.54 7.92 9.09
CA ALA A 779 23.75 8.32 8.38
C ALA A 779 24.26 9.69 8.88
N ALA A 780 25.54 9.96 8.66
CA ALA A 780 26.20 11.18 9.12
C ALA A 780 27.20 11.72 8.07
N SER A 781 27.27 13.04 7.88
CA SER A 781 28.45 13.65 7.26
C SER A 781 29.63 13.63 8.23
N ILE A 782 30.84 13.36 7.74
CA ILE A 782 32.06 13.29 8.55
C ILE A 782 33.19 14.12 7.93
N THR A 783 34.12 14.58 8.76
CA THR A 783 35.37 15.15 8.25
C THR A 783 36.18 14.08 7.52
N VAL A 784 37.06 14.49 6.60
CA VAL A 784 37.98 13.57 5.91
C VAL A 784 38.70 12.66 6.93
N PRO A 785 38.57 11.33 6.83
CA PRO A 785 39.18 10.41 7.78
C PRO A 785 40.70 10.56 7.81
N VAL A 786 41.29 10.85 8.96
CA VAL A 786 42.74 10.93 9.11
C VAL A 786 43.28 9.53 9.39
N ARG A 787 44.16 9.04 8.50
CA ARG A 787 44.78 7.71 8.59
C ARG A 787 45.93 7.72 9.58
N HIS A 788 45.94 6.75 10.50
CA HIS A 788 47.05 6.47 11.40
C HIS A 788 47.51 5.02 11.21
N ALA A 789 48.82 4.83 11.01
CA ALA A 789 49.39 3.48 10.92
C ALA A 789 49.64 2.93 12.32
N ASN A 790 49.23 1.69 12.59
CA ASN A 790 49.64 1.03 13.82
C ASN A 790 51.09 0.53 13.68
N SER A 791 51.94 0.84 14.65
CA SER A 791 53.34 0.40 14.66
C SER A 791 53.53 -1.07 15.06
N THR A 792 52.49 -1.71 15.61
CA THR A 792 52.54 -3.08 16.15
C THR A 792 51.74 -4.11 15.34
N THR A 793 50.81 -3.68 14.49
CA THR A 793 50.01 -4.52 13.58
C THR A 793 50.07 -3.92 12.18
N SER A 794 49.92 -4.73 11.12
CA SER A 794 49.89 -4.23 9.73
C SER A 794 48.57 -3.53 9.36
N GLY A 795 47.90 -2.91 10.32
CA GLY A 795 46.58 -2.30 10.19
C GLY A 795 46.61 -0.78 10.32
N TYR A 796 45.53 -0.16 9.88
CA TYR A 796 45.26 1.28 9.94
C TYR A 796 44.09 1.54 10.87
N HIS A 797 44.14 2.62 11.65
CA HIS A 797 42.94 3.16 12.27
C HIS A 797 42.71 4.60 11.79
N TYR A 798 41.48 5.07 11.94
CA TYR A 798 41.06 6.36 11.45
C TYR A 798 40.53 7.22 12.58
N THR A 799 40.75 8.53 12.47
CA THR A 799 40.12 9.53 13.31
C THR A 799 39.38 10.55 12.46
N PHE A 800 38.16 10.89 12.84
CA PHE A 800 37.34 11.91 12.18
C PHE A 800 36.35 12.53 13.18
N SER A 801 35.73 13.65 12.82
CA SER A 801 34.66 14.27 13.60
C SER A 801 33.32 14.18 12.87
N ILE A 802 32.23 14.01 13.63
CA ILE A 802 30.84 14.08 13.18
C ILE A 802 30.24 15.43 13.62
N PRO A 803 30.18 16.45 12.74
CA PRO A 803 29.66 17.78 13.09
C PRO A 803 28.15 17.81 13.28
N GLU A 804 27.62 18.84 13.96
CA GLU A 804 26.18 19.12 14.00
C GLU A 804 25.60 19.46 12.60
N PRO A 805 24.33 19.10 12.31
CA PRO A 805 23.40 18.33 13.14
C PRO A 805 23.60 16.80 13.06
N SER A 806 24.57 16.31 12.25
CA SER A 806 24.91 14.88 12.06
C SER A 806 25.30 14.15 13.35
N SER A 807 25.63 14.89 14.41
CA SER A 807 25.85 14.36 15.75
C SER A 807 24.63 13.66 16.36
N ASN A 808 23.42 13.90 15.87
CA ASN A 808 22.23 13.17 16.32
C ASN A 808 22.11 11.76 15.71
N VAL A 809 23.17 11.26 15.05
CA VAL A 809 23.24 9.92 14.47
C VAL A 809 23.08 8.82 15.52
N THR A 810 22.44 7.72 15.13
CA THR A 810 22.21 6.55 16.02
C THR A 810 23.46 5.71 16.27
N ALA A 811 24.59 6.04 15.63
CA ALA A 811 25.87 5.33 15.72
C ALA A 811 26.48 5.34 17.13
N ARG A 812 27.10 4.22 17.52
CA ARG A 812 27.68 3.98 18.85
C ARG A 812 29.02 3.25 18.75
N GLU A 813 29.75 3.25 19.86
CA GLU A 813 30.92 2.39 20.03
C GLU A 813 30.55 0.91 19.81
N GLY A 814 31.37 0.22 19.01
CA GLY A 814 31.16 -1.15 18.56
C GLY A 814 30.37 -1.29 17.27
N ASP A 815 29.73 -0.23 16.76
CA ASP A 815 28.99 -0.30 15.50
C ASP A 815 29.95 -0.39 14.32
N MET A 816 29.63 -1.30 13.38
CA MET A 816 30.30 -1.41 12.10
C MET A 816 29.55 -0.56 11.08
N MET A 817 30.26 0.37 10.47
CA MET A 817 29.70 1.41 9.60
C MET A 817 30.48 1.47 8.29
N LEU A 818 29.84 1.96 7.23
CA LEU A 818 30.52 2.31 5.98
C LEU A 818 31.05 3.73 6.08
N ALA A 819 32.35 3.91 5.87
CA ALA A 819 32.96 5.22 5.69
C ALA A 819 33.38 5.38 4.23
N ILE A 820 32.56 6.11 3.46
CA ILE A 820 32.73 6.24 2.01
C ILE A 820 32.73 7.71 1.58
N PRO A 821 33.48 8.04 0.50
CA PRO A 821 33.43 9.35 -0.11
C PRO A 821 32.14 9.54 -0.93
N GLU A 822 31.80 10.78 -1.24
CA GLU A 822 30.57 11.17 -1.95
C GLU A 822 30.39 10.42 -3.28
N GLU A 823 31.48 10.18 -4.01
CA GLU A 823 31.46 9.50 -5.31
C GLU A 823 31.15 8.00 -5.22
N LYS A 824 31.17 7.42 -4.02
CA LYS A 824 30.83 6.02 -3.76
C LYS A 824 29.48 5.83 -3.09
N ARG A 825 28.66 6.88 -2.99
CA ARG A 825 27.32 6.76 -2.41
C ARG A 825 26.41 5.78 -3.14
N ASP A 826 26.64 5.46 -4.42
CA ASP A 826 25.86 4.44 -5.14
C ASP A 826 26.49 3.04 -5.14
N LEU A 827 27.59 2.81 -4.39
CA LEU A 827 28.30 1.53 -4.28
C LEU A 827 27.36 0.33 -4.07
N ARG A 828 27.59 -0.79 -4.77
CA ARG A 828 26.85 -2.03 -4.49
C ARG A 828 27.26 -2.63 -3.16
N MET A 829 26.30 -3.01 -2.31
CA MET A 829 26.54 -3.75 -1.07
C MET A 829 26.90 -5.21 -1.39
N ASP A 830 28.18 -5.45 -1.63
CA ASP A 830 28.73 -6.78 -1.84
C ASP A 830 30.06 -6.98 -1.07
N ARG A 831 30.81 -8.03 -1.42
CA ARG A 831 32.08 -8.32 -0.75
C ARG A 831 33.11 -7.20 -0.91
N VAL A 832 33.04 -6.40 -1.98
CA VAL A 832 33.94 -5.26 -2.22
C VAL A 832 33.62 -4.12 -1.24
N ALA A 833 32.33 -3.88 -0.96
CA ALA A 833 31.92 -2.84 -0.02
C ALA A 833 32.44 -3.06 1.42
N ARG A 834 32.76 -4.30 1.80
CA ARG A 834 33.42 -4.61 3.09
C ARG A 834 34.76 -3.93 3.27
N GLN A 835 35.46 -3.59 2.18
CA GLN A 835 36.75 -2.89 2.25
C GLN A 835 36.58 -1.46 2.79
N TRP A 836 35.39 -0.88 2.66
CA TRP A 836 35.03 0.47 3.12
C TRP A 836 34.42 0.49 4.53
N CYS A 837 34.31 -0.67 5.19
CA CYS A 837 33.76 -0.78 6.54
C CYS A 837 34.81 -0.39 7.59
N ILE A 838 34.35 0.34 8.61
CA ILE A 838 35.09 0.67 9.83
C ILE A 838 34.27 0.26 11.04
N VAL A 839 34.92 0.02 12.18
CA VAL A 839 34.26 -0.23 13.47
C VAL A 839 34.58 0.94 14.39
N ILE A 840 33.57 1.56 14.98
CA ILE A 840 33.75 2.66 15.93
C ILE A 840 34.32 2.09 17.24
N LYS A 841 35.49 2.56 17.65
CA LYS A 841 36.15 2.13 18.90
C LYS A 841 35.81 3.05 20.06
N ASP A 842 35.88 4.36 19.83
CA ASP A 842 35.66 5.41 20.83
C ASP A 842 34.94 6.58 20.17
N MET A 843 33.96 7.16 20.87
CA MET A 843 33.17 8.28 20.36
C MET A 843 32.89 9.29 21.48
N ALA A 844 33.56 10.44 21.45
CA ALA A 844 33.50 11.44 22.51
C ALA A 844 32.90 12.77 22.04
N TRP A 845 31.96 13.32 22.81
CA TRP A 845 31.38 14.63 22.52
C TRP A 845 32.36 15.76 22.82
N ASN A 846 32.57 16.65 21.84
CA ASN A 846 33.41 17.83 21.94
C ASN A 846 32.56 19.09 22.07
N HIS A 847 32.37 19.57 23.30
CA HIS A 847 31.57 20.77 23.58
C HIS A 847 32.06 22.05 22.90
N ALA A 848 33.37 22.18 22.65
CA ALA A 848 33.92 23.40 22.05
C ALA A 848 33.66 23.49 20.54
N ARG A 849 33.54 22.33 19.88
CA ARG A 849 33.32 22.21 18.43
C ARG A 849 31.91 21.75 18.05
N CYS A 850 31.09 21.43 19.05
CA CYS A 850 29.76 20.86 18.88
C CYS A 850 29.74 19.67 17.90
N CYS A 851 30.63 18.70 18.14
CA CYS A 851 30.77 17.52 17.30
C CYS A 851 31.12 16.28 18.14
N PHE A 852 30.98 15.08 17.57
CA PHE A 852 31.60 13.88 18.12
C PHE A 852 32.96 13.66 17.48
N ASP A 853 34.00 13.47 18.29
CA ASP A 853 35.30 12.96 17.84
C ASP A 853 35.28 11.44 17.89
N VAL A 854 35.62 10.80 16.77
CA VAL A 854 35.53 9.34 16.59
C VAL A 854 36.91 8.76 16.31
N VAL A 855 37.20 7.64 16.96
CA VAL A 855 38.37 6.78 16.70
C VAL A 855 37.87 5.40 16.29
N THR A 856 38.45 4.80 15.25
CA THR A 856 38.08 3.46 14.78
C THR A 856 38.97 2.36 15.38
N GLU A 857 38.52 1.12 15.29
CA GLU A 857 39.40 -0.06 15.43
C GLU A 857 40.38 -0.15 14.26
N ASP A 858 41.41 -0.99 14.41
CA ASP A 858 42.36 -1.30 13.34
C ASP A 858 41.66 -2.09 12.21
N THR A 859 41.82 -1.64 10.97
CA THR A 859 41.37 -2.30 9.75
C THR A 859 42.56 -2.59 8.82
N SER A 860 42.47 -3.66 8.03
CA SER A 860 43.48 -3.97 7.01
C SER A 860 43.35 -3.12 5.74
N SER A 861 42.21 -2.44 5.57
CA SER A 861 41.90 -1.65 4.38
C SER A 861 42.43 -0.23 4.52
N ASP A 862 43.13 0.26 3.50
CA ASP A 862 43.48 1.68 3.41
C ASP A 862 42.43 2.45 2.59
N LEU A 863 41.51 3.13 3.26
CA LEU A 863 40.43 3.90 2.64
C LEU A 863 40.92 4.96 1.63
N HIS A 864 42.06 5.59 1.88
CA HIS A 864 42.62 6.59 0.96
C HIS A 864 43.22 5.94 -0.27
N ALA A 865 43.94 4.84 -0.10
CA ALA A 865 44.47 4.08 -1.23
C ALA A 865 43.33 3.51 -2.10
N LEU A 866 42.30 2.94 -1.47
CA LEU A 866 41.10 2.47 -2.18
C LEU A 866 40.43 3.58 -3.01
N TYR A 867 40.33 4.79 -2.45
CA TYR A 867 39.79 5.93 -3.19
C TYR A 867 40.68 6.33 -4.38
N HIS A 868 42.00 6.39 -4.19
CA HIS A 868 42.93 6.78 -5.26
C HIS A 868 43.10 5.72 -6.35
N ASP A 869 43.03 4.43 -5.99
CA ASP A 869 43.14 3.31 -6.95
C ASP A 869 41.90 3.23 -7.85
N GLU A 870 40.73 3.64 -7.37
CA GLU A 870 39.48 3.56 -8.12
C GLU A 870 39.16 4.80 -8.96
N PHE A 871 39.80 5.95 -8.69
CA PHE A 871 39.56 7.19 -9.41
C PHE A 871 40.86 7.77 -9.98
N ASP A 872 41.04 7.68 -11.30
CA ASP A 872 42.21 8.23 -12.03
C ASP A 872 42.46 9.73 -11.80
N ARG A 873 41.41 10.49 -11.46
CA ARG A 873 41.44 11.93 -11.13
C ARG A 873 40.40 12.26 -10.06
N PRO A 874 40.69 12.05 -8.78
CA PRO A 874 39.76 12.39 -7.72
C PRO A 874 39.58 13.92 -7.63
N PRO A 875 38.37 14.42 -7.30
CA PRO A 875 38.17 15.84 -7.08
C PRO A 875 39.07 16.39 -5.97
N ALA A 876 39.46 17.67 -6.09
CA ALA A 876 40.39 18.32 -5.16
C ALA A 876 39.91 18.35 -3.70
N SER A 877 38.60 18.23 -3.48
CA SER A 877 37.97 18.04 -2.17
C SER A 877 36.72 17.17 -2.34
N THR A 878 36.65 16.05 -1.62
CA THR A 878 35.45 15.20 -1.54
C THR A 878 34.88 15.23 -0.12
N ARG A 879 33.56 15.10 0.01
CA ARG A 879 32.89 14.91 1.30
C ARG A 879 32.89 13.44 1.65
N TRP A 880 32.94 13.14 2.94
CA TRP A 880 32.86 11.78 3.44
C TRP A 880 31.59 11.61 4.27
N TYR A 881 31.06 10.40 4.20
CA TYR A 881 29.83 10.04 4.89
C TYR A 881 29.99 8.71 5.62
N LEU A 882 29.27 8.63 6.73
CA LEU A 882 29.09 7.44 7.53
C LEU A 882 27.69 6.90 7.26
N TYR A 883 27.60 5.63 6.86
CA TYR A 883 26.34 4.94 6.59
C TYR A 883 26.23 3.67 7.44
N PRO A 884 25.01 3.23 7.78
CA PRO A 884 24.84 1.97 8.48
C PRO A 884 25.27 0.83 7.56
N TRP A 885 26.00 -0.15 8.09
CA TRP A 885 26.27 -1.39 7.36
C TRP A 885 25.25 -2.45 7.75
N SER A 886 24.56 -3.00 6.76
CA SER A 886 23.76 -4.21 6.90
C SER A 886 24.23 -5.27 5.93
N SER A 887 24.12 -6.52 6.36
CA SER A 887 24.37 -7.68 5.49
C SER A 887 23.69 -8.90 6.10
N ASP A 888 23.22 -9.82 5.25
CA ASP A 888 22.74 -11.11 5.74
C ASP A 888 23.88 -11.98 6.30
N THR A 889 24.02 -11.93 7.62
CA THR A 889 25.04 -12.70 8.35
C THR A 889 24.57 -14.10 8.73
N TRP A 890 23.27 -14.41 8.65
CA TRP A 890 22.68 -15.62 9.21
C TRP A 890 22.41 -16.69 8.16
N SER A 891 21.94 -16.33 6.96
CA SER A 891 21.58 -17.33 5.95
C SER A 891 22.80 -18.16 5.51
N PRO A 892 24.00 -17.58 5.30
CA PRO A 892 25.21 -18.36 5.04
C PRO A 892 25.62 -19.27 6.20
N LYS A 893 25.25 -18.93 7.44
CA LYS A 893 25.50 -19.77 8.64
C LYS A 893 24.44 -20.88 8.77
N LEU A 894 23.22 -20.65 8.32
CA LEU A 894 22.15 -21.64 8.28
C LEU A 894 22.39 -22.66 7.16
N TYR A 895 22.77 -22.19 5.97
CA TYR A 895 23.03 -23.02 4.80
C TYR A 895 24.18 -22.43 3.98
N SER A 896 25.22 -23.23 3.74
CA SER A 896 26.36 -22.83 2.92
C SER A 896 26.49 -23.76 1.72
N PRO A 897 26.29 -23.25 0.49
CA PRO A 897 26.57 -24.03 -0.72
C PRO A 897 28.07 -24.10 -1.03
N ARG A 898 28.93 -23.39 -0.27
CA ARG A 898 30.35 -23.22 -0.62
C ARG A 898 31.18 -24.46 -0.24
N LYS A 899 31.43 -25.25 -1.29
CA LYS A 899 32.32 -26.41 -1.47
C LYS A 899 31.61 -27.77 -1.44
N LYS A 900 31.59 -28.43 -2.61
CA LYS A 900 31.44 -29.88 -2.74
C LYS A 900 32.36 -30.55 -1.70
N GLY A 901 31.77 -31.10 -0.64
CA GLY A 901 32.48 -31.91 0.37
C GLY A 901 32.51 -31.36 1.80
N THR A 902 32.13 -30.11 2.08
CA THR A 902 32.06 -29.59 3.46
C THR A 902 30.70 -28.97 3.78
N LEU A 903 29.85 -29.74 4.45
CA LEU A 903 28.54 -29.36 4.98
C LEU A 903 28.71 -28.42 6.19
N ASP A 904 28.85 -27.11 5.96
CA ASP A 904 29.25 -26.17 7.03
C ASP A 904 28.11 -25.31 7.60
N GLY A 905 26.92 -25.30 6.98
CA GLY A 905 25.73 -24.61 7.51
C GLY A 905 24.99 -25.40 8.59
N LEU A 906 24.31 -24.72 9.53
CA LEU A 906 23.53 -25.35 10.61
C LEU A 906 22.55 -26.42 10.10
N LEU A 907 21.81 -26.14 9.02
CA LEU A 907 20.82 -27.06 8.46
C LEU A 907 21.47 -28.31 7.85
N GLN A 908 22.69 -28.18 7.35
CA GLN A 908 23.47 -29.28 6.79
C GLN A 908 24.18 -30.09 7.88
N ARG A 909 24.59 -29.43 8.97
CA ARG A 909 25.23 -30.06 10.14
C ARG A 909 24.23 -30.97 10.85
N ARG A 910 24.65 -32.20 11.14
CA ARG A 910 23.86 -33.22 11.87
C ARG A 910 22.47 -33.48 11.27
N ALA A 911 22.30 -33.25 9.96
CA ALA A 911 21.05 -33.43 9.24
C ALA A 911 19.85 -32.67 9.84
N PHE A 912 20.06 -31.52 10.50
CA PHE A 912 18.96 -30.78 11.10
C PHE A 912 17.90 -30.40 10.07
N GLY A 913 18.32 -29.90 8.92
CA GLY A 913 17.40 -29.46 7.88
C GLY A 913 16.72 -30.60 7.11
N THR A 914 17.24 -31.83 7.20
CA THR A 914 16.69 -33.03 6.54
C THR A 914 16.17 -34.06 7.56
N SER A 915 16.05 -33.65 8.82
CA SER A 915 15.62 -34.50 9.94
C SER A 915 14.20 -35.00 9.73
N TRP A 916 13.97 -36.27 10.07
CA TRP A 916 12.63 -36.81 10.13
C TRP A 916 11.80 -36.18 11.25
N LEU A 917 12.38 -35.93 12.43
CA LEU A 917 11.69 -35.24 13.52
C LEU A 917 11.27 -33.81 13.11
N GLY A 918 12.11 -33.11 12.35
CA GLY A 918 11.75 -31.82 11.75
C GLY A 918 10.61 -31.92 10.73
N SER A 919 10.58 -32.99 9.94
CA SER A 919 9.48 -33.28 9.00
C SER A 919 8.18 -33.63 9.73
N TRP A 920 8.26 -34.43 10.79
CA TRP A 920 7.13 -34.78 11.65
C TRP A 920 6.56 -33.55 12.35
N LEU A 921 7.42 -32.68 12.88
CA LEU A 921 7.00 -31.44 13.53
C LEU A 921 6.29 -30.52 12.54
N ALA A 922 6.87 -30.33 11.34
CA ALA A 922 6.25 -29.55 10.26
C ALA A 922 4.88 -30.11 9.85
N TRP A 923 4.75 -31.44 9.79
CA TRP A 923 3.49 -32.12 9.53
C TRP A 923 2.47 -31.88 10.66
N SER A 924 2.90 -32.01 11.92
CA SER A 924 2.04 -31.83 13.10
C SER A 924 1.50 -30.39 13.21
N TRP A 925 2.32 -29.41 12.84
CA TRP A 925 1.96 -27.99 12.81
C TRP A 925 1.22 -27.58 11.55
N ARG A 926 1.05 -28.49 10.58
CA ARG A 926 0.43 -28.20 9.28
C ARG A 926 1.06 -26.97 8.60
N VAL A 927 2.40 -26.89 8.64
CA VAL A 927 3.16 -25.77 8.02
C VAL A 927 2.88 -25.65 6.50
N ARG A 928 2.42 -26.73 5.86
CA ARG A 928 1.92 -26.74 4.48
C ARG A 928 0.48 -27.22 4.44
N THR A 929 -0.27 -26.78 3.43
CA THR A 929 -1.69 -27.14 3.18
C THR A 929 -1.90 -28.65 3.01
N ASN A 930 -0.95 -29.37 2.40
CA ASN A 930 -0.98 -30.83 2.23
C ASN A 930 0.35 -31.46 2.70
N PRO A 931 0.56 -31.63 4.02
CA PRO A 931 1.83 -32.11 4.52
C PRO A 931 1.97 -33.62 4.29
N VAL A 932 3.04 -34.02 3.61
CA VAL A 932 3.38 -35.44 3.40
C VAL A 932 4.48 -35.83 4.39
N LEU A 933 4.20 -36.82 5.24
CA LEU A 933 5.19 -37.42 6.13
C LEU A 933 5.45 -38.85 5.70
N ARG A 934 6.71 -39.16 5.38
CA ARG A 934 7.17 -40.53 5.11
C ARG A 934 7.79 -41.09 6.38
N TRP A 935 7.71 -42.40 6.60
CA TRP A 935 8.39 -43.06 7.72
C TRP A 935 9.92 -42.92 7.61
N PRO A 936 10.65 -42.81 8.73
CA PRO A 936 12.10 -42.74 8.68
C PRO A 936 12.68 -44.13 8.36
N SER A 937 13.87 -44.16 7.76
CA SER A 937 14.61 -45.41 7.53
C SER A 937 15.12 -46.05 8.83
N SER A 938 15.22 -45.27 9.93
CA SER A 938 15.59 -45.75 11.27
C SER A 938 14.95 -44.90 12.36
N TRP A 939 14.72 -45.48 13.54
CA TRP A 939 14.15 -44.80 14.72
C TRP A 939 15.21 -44.22 15.66
N THR A 940 16.45 -44.10 15.19
CA THR A 940 17.57 -43.55 15.95
C THR A 940 17.78 -42.10 15.58
N PHE A 941 17.53 -41.19 16.51
CA PHE A 941 17.71 -39.75 16.33
C PHE A 941 18.87 -39.23 17.16
N SER A 942 19.60 -38.25 16.64
CA SER A 942 20.70 -37.68 17.41
C SER A 942 20.17 -36.84 18.58
N ALA A 943 20.85 -36.83 19.73
CA ALA A 943 20.41 -36.01 20.87
C ALA A 943 20.15 -34.53 20.47
N PRO A 944 21.02 -33.86 19.69
CA PRO A 944 20.76 -32.49 19.21
C PRO A 944 19.47 -32.35 18.38
N GLU A 945 19.14 -33.37 17.57
CA GLU A 945 17.92 -33.39 16.74
C GLU A 945 16.68 -33.50 17.62
N VAL A 946 16.74 -34.37 18.64
CA VAL A 946 15.69 -34.50 19.66
C VAL A 946 15.54 -33.19 20.45
N TYR A 947 16.64 -32.56 20.87
CA TYR A 947 16.61 -31.24 21.54
C TYR A 947 15.88 -30.18 20.72
N LEU A 948 16.07 -30.19 19.40
CA LEU A 948 15.53 -29.16 18.53
C LEU A 948 14.07 -29.40 18.14
N PHE A 949 13.70 -30.63 17.79
CA PHE A 949 12.41 -30.94 17.19
C PHE A 949 11.46 -31.75 18.08
N ALA A 950 11.97 -32.41 19.12
CA ALA A 950 11.17 -33.21 20.04
C ALA A 950 11.66 -33.07 21.50
N PRO A 951 11.79 -31.85 22.06
CA PRO A 951 12.38 -31.65 23.38
C PRO A 951 11.60 -32.36 24.50
N GLY A 952 10.29 -32.62 24.30
CA GLY A 952 9.46 -33.39 25.24
C GLY A 952 9.83 -34.89 25.33
N ALA A 953 10.62 -35.41 24.38
CA ALA A 953 11.14 -36.77 24.45
C ALA A 953 12.43 -36.87 25.31
N LEU A 954 12.96 -35.74 25.76
CA LEU A 954 14.08 -35.71 26.70
C LEU A 954 13.56 -35.96 28.12
N ALA A 955 14.33 -36.71 28.90
CA ALA A 955 14.00 -36.93 30.31
C ALA A 955 13.89 -35.58 31.04
N THR A 956 12.70 -35.25 31.52
CA THR A 956 12.50 -34.14 32.46
C THR A 956 13.11 -34.57 33.79
N GLY A 957 14.29 -34.04 34.10
CA GLY A 957 14.81 -34.14 35.45
C GLY A 957 13.83 -33.50 36.43
N THR A 958 13.70 -34.06 37.63
CA THR A 958 13.02 -33.38 38.75
C THR A 958 13.55 -31.94 38.88
N PRO A 959 12.67 -30.93 39.04
CA PRO A 959 13.11 -29.57 39.23
C PRO A 959 14.05 -29.52 40.44
N PRO A 960 15.31 -29.08 40.27
CA PRO A 960 16.22 -28.95 41.39
C PRO A 960 15.71 -27.90 42.37
N PRO A 961 16.06 -27.98 43.67
CA PRO A 961 15.67 -26.98 44.65
C PRO A 961 16.12 -25.58 44.22
N SER A 962 15.27 -24.58 44.45
CA SER A 962 15.52 -23.18 44.14
C SER A 962 16.89 -22.74 44.66
N LEU A 963 17.72 -22.15 43.80
CA LEU A 963 19.01 -21.62 44.21
C LEU A 963 18.78 -20.41 45.11
N THR A 964 19.17 -20.56 46.38
CA THR A 964 19.09 -19.50 47.39
C THR A 964 20.23 -18.47 47.27
N ARG A 965 21.26 -18.71 46.45
CA ARG A 965 22.39 -17.78 46.26
C ARG A 965 23.14 -17.96 44.93
N PHE A 966 23.50 -16.84 44.29
CA PHE A 966 24.44 -16.77 43.16
C PHE A 966 25.90 -16.87 43.65
N ASP A 967 26.70 -17.63 42.93
CA ASP A 967 28.14 -17.83 43.18
C ASP A 967 29.01 -16.77 42.50
N SER A 968 28.51 -16.15 41.43
CA SER A 968 29.20 -15.10 40.68
C SER A 968 29.11 -13.75 41.40
N ARG A 969 30.21 -12.98 41.35
CA ARG A 969 30.19 -11.55 41.67
C ARG A 969 29.75 -10.81 40.41
N LEU A 970 28.60 -10.15 40.48
CA LEU A 970 28.04 -9.35 39.39
C LEU A 970 28.15 -7.87 39.75
N ASP A 971 28.63 -7.04 38.81
CA ASP A 971 28.79 -5.59 39.02
C ASP A 971 27.45 -4.89 39.26
N LYS A 972 26.37 -5.38 38.64
CA LYS A 972 24.99 -4.99 38.93
C LYS A 972 24.20 -6.19 39.43
N LYS A 973 23.64 -6.09 40.65
CA LYS A 973 22.81 -7.16 41.22
C LYS A 973 21.53 -7.33 40.39
N PRO A 974 21.20 -8.55 39.95
CA PRO A 974 19.94 -8.80 39.28
C PRO A 974 18.77 -8.59 40.25
N ASP A 975 17.67 -8.02 39.76
CA ASP A 975 16.44 -7.88 40.54
C ASP A 975 15.72 -9.25 40.74
N ALA A 976 14.64 -9.27 41.52
CA ALA A 976 13.92 -10.50 41.84
C ALA A 976 13.44 -11.28 40.60
N SER A 977 12.99 -10.58 39.56
CA SER A 977 12.50 -11.19 38.31
C SER A 977 13.66 -11.76 37.49
N GLN A 978 14.79 -11.06 37.47
CA GLN A 978 16.01 -11.49 36.78
C GLN A 978 16.62 -12.71 37.49
N ILE A 979 16.64 -12.72 38.83
CA ILE A 979 17.06 -13.86 39.65
C ILE A 979 16.21 -15.09 39.34
N GLU A 980 14.88 -14.92 39.31
CA GLU A 980 13.97 -16.00 38.98
C GLU A 980 14.21 -16.53 37.55
N ALA A 981 14.37 -15.63 36.59
CA ALA A 981 14.66 -15.98 35.21
C ALA A 981 15.98 -16.77 35.07
N ILE A 982 17.06 -16.32 35.72
CA ILE A 982 18.35 -17.02 35.73
C ILE A 982 18.23 -18.39 36.42
N ASN A 983 17.49 -18.47 37.52
CA ASN A 983 17.25 -19.73 38.21
C ASN A 983 16.47 -20.72 37.34
N ARG A 984 15.42 -20.28 36.66
CA ARG A 984 14.69 -21.13 35.70
C ARG A 984 15.61 -21.55 34.56
N ALA A 985 16.43 -20.63 34.04
CA ALA A 985 17.38 -20.87 32.97
C ALA A 985 18.46 -21.91 33.30
N LEU A 986 19.00 -21.88 34.52
CA LEU A 986 20.02 -22.85 34.96
C LEU A 986 19.50 -24.28 35.13
N HIS A 987 18.18 -24.45 35.25
CA HIS A 987 17.55 -25.75 35.51
C HIS A 987 16.66 -26.26 34.38
N ALA A 988 16.48 -25.47 33.33
CA ALA A 988 15.76 -25.85 32.15
C ALA A 988 16.73 -26.16 31.00
N ILE A 989 16.35 -27.13 30.18
CA ILE A 989 17.08 -27.48 28.96
C ILE A 989 16.95 -26.35 27.93
N ILE A 990 15.74 -25.80 27.80
CA ILE A 990 15.42 -24.62 26.99
C ILE A 990 14.66 -23.67 27.91
N PHE A 991 15.05 -22.40 27.90
CA PHE A 991 14.33 -21.34 28.60
C PHE A 991 14.24 -20.11 27.67
N GLY A 992 13.16 -19.37 27.79
CA GLY A 992 13.02 -18.05 27.18
C GLY A 992 13.07 -16.98 28.25
N ILE A 993 13.85 -15.91 28.04
CA ILE A 993 13.75 -14.68 28.83
C ILE A 993 12.98 -13.66 27.99
N GLN A 994 11.74 -13.41 28.39
CA GLN A 994 10.89 -12.40 27.77
C GLN A 994 10.75 -11.20 28.71
N GLY A 995 10.78 -9.99 28.17
CA GLY A 995 10.55 -8.76 28.94
C GLY A 995 10.44 -7.54 28.03
N PRO A 996 9.71 -6.47 28.44
CA PRO A 996 9.62 -5.22 27.71
C PRO A 996 11.00 -4.62 27.36
N PRO A 997 11.13 -3.76 26.32
CA PRO A 997 12.35 -3.00 26.07
C PRO A 997 12.82 -2.26 27.35
N GLY A 998 14.13 -2.20 27.60
CA GLY A 998 14.69 -1.50 28.77
C GLY A 998 14.72 -2.28 30.11
N THR A 999 14.16 -3.49 30.20
CA THR A 999 14.08 -4.29 31.44
C THR A 999 15.34 -5.09 31.81
N GLY A 1000 16.50 -4.74 31.23
CA GLY A 1000 17.78 -5.36 31.61
C GLY A 1000 18.02 -6.79 31.08
N LYS A 1001 17.34 -7.24 30.01
CA LYS A 1001 17.52 -8.58 29.42
C LYS A 1001 18.99 -8.98 29.18
N SER A 1002 19.79 -8.07 28.61
CA SER A 1002 21.22 -8.30 28.39
C SER A 1002 21.99 -8.49 29.70
N GLN A 1003 21.63 -7.73 30.74
CA GLN A 1003 22.20 -7.89 32.08
C GLN A 1003 21.85 -9.27 32.67
N THR A 1004 20.60 -9.72 32.50
CA THR A 1004 20.15 -11.06 32.93
C THR A 1004 20.92 -12.18 32.23
N ILE A 1005 21.14 -12.07 30.91
CA ILE A 1005 21.92 -13.04 30.13
C ILE A 1005 23.38 -13.05 30.56
N THR A 1006 24.01 -11.89 30.71
CA THR A 1006 25.40 -11.78 31.18
C THR A 1006 25.55 -12.39 32.59
N ALA A 1007 24.61 -12.12 33.48
CA ALA A 1007 24.57 -12.69 34.82
C ALA A 1007 24.44 -14.22 34.80
N LEU A 1008 23.54 -14.76 33.96
CA LEU A 1008 23.41 -16.20 33.72
C LEU A 1008 24.71 -16.82 33.21
N MET A 1009 25.35 -16.22 32.20
CA MET A 1009 26.59 -16.75 31.62
C MET A 1009 27.73 -16.75 32.63
N ASN A 1010 27.87 -15.68 33.42
CA ASN A 1010 28.89 -15.58 34.46
C ASN A 1010 28.66 -16.64 35.56
N GLU A 1011 27.41 -16.79 36.00
CA GLU A 1011 27.01 -17.82 36.97
C GLU A 1011 27.29 -19.24 36.45
N LEU A 1012 26.95 -19.51 35.19
CA LEU A 1012 27.20 -20.78 34.53
C LEU A 1012 28.71 -21.08 34.46
N HIS A 1013 29.53 -20.08 34.10
CA HIS A 1013 30.98 -20.20 34.01
C HIS A 1013 31.62 -20.51 35.38
N VAL A 1014 31.25 -19.75 36.42
CA VAL A 1014 31.74 -19.94 37.79
C VAL A 1014 31.38 -21.34 38.30
N ARG A 1015 30.14 -21.79 38.07
CA ARG A 1015 29.69 -23.12 38.49
C ARG A 1015 30.39 -24.25 37.74
N ARG A 1016 30.65 -24.10 36.43
CA ARG A 1016 31.42 -25.07 35.64
C ARG A 1016 32.86 -25.18 36.13
N ARG A 1017 33.52 -24.05 36.42
CA ARG A 1017 34.85 -24.03 37.03
C ARG A 1017 34.88 -24.75 38.37
N LYS A 1018 33.92 -24.49 39.26
CA LYS A 1018 33.81 -25.20 40.55
C LYS A 1018 33.61 -26.71 40.41
N ARG A 1019 32.99 -27.17 39.32
CA ARG A 1019 32.78 -28.60 38.99
C ARG A 1019 33.97 -29.24 38.25
N GLY A 1020 35.08 -28.52 38.06
CA GLY A 1020 36.27 -29.04 37.38
C GLY A 1020 36.13 -29.25 35.88
N GLN A 1021 35.07 -28.72 35.26
CA GLN A 1021 34.85 -28.80 33.82
C GLN A 1021 35.55 -27.61 33.15
N ARG A 1022 36.43 -27.85 32.17
CA ARG A 1022 37.06 -26.78 31.38
C ARG A 1022 35.98 -26.03 30.61
N GLY A 1023 36.00 -24.70 30.73
CA GLY A 1023 35.01 -23.77 30.19
C GLY A 1023 35.03 -23.68 28.68
#